data_AF-A0A1Q9CC23-F1
#
_entry.id   AF-A0A1Q9CC23-F1
#
_cell.length_a   1.000
_cell.length_b   1.000
_cell.length_c   1.000
_cell.angle_alpha   90.00
_cell.angle_beta   90.00
_cell.angle_gamma   90.00
#
_symmetry.space_group_name_H-M   'P 1'
#
loop_
_entity.id
_entity.type
_entity.pdbx_description
1 polymer ?
#
loop_
_entity_poly.entity_id
_entity_poly.type
_entity_poly.pdbx_seq_one_letter_code
_entity_poly.pdbx_strand_id
1 'polypeptide(L)'
;MLSRPLGVFGALSAFGALVPLPARAGKTAWINSGTPEGVPEEYDCTIRELVWQQGQKLLPARGSFRSLFEAMQLQNCNRTTPSEEDRWQPPRYPAPSDAIFVDGRGQDHHPGTLQLPVRSLHAALEIAAGLSSKPVIVLREGTYYVNATLQISKEKFIQGLQIQNYPGEHAVLSGGRPLNIPKAAWSNVRKETGWRRYTGWNNIFGLVPKPKQSTDCCLFLGTFQSLQDCENAAADHSSYVWHESADPAWLHTCYGMKEPFGFHPVSQNGTVTGRRMMTNLWRADLSALDLDIGPEGFPGLRLNGERAIRAKYPDGAPEHTGQWLYGAGQSMGGGDYVNAFIRDGFTSWTPPRQRSLSRDMAVSSSDWPGVEWPMTSPDGSKIWTGEGDFGKFYIGVGGTCDDVKPSAGYWCGAHPPRGSMTHNSPSGIDKASKVLPHFQNYTSLSTKPVINAWRGGGRWFSWQFLVDEVRGESMVFSAHRGGNQGGEGVKTGGQWWIENVLEECDAPNEFFYDHESRMLYFSFNGTNTEPDGSEQWVLPVTQVLLNITSSDSSLRGVEVRDSMLTYLEPHGLPSGGDWALERLAAIVIRDASNVTVADSLLTKLDGNGIFLDGAVKNASLTGNEFSYIGSSAMAAWGYTGDCLNANCSLTLPKGTLMGPDGRGMRAPHGTLVKSNLVREIGIWQKQSSMWFQAVTAETQLIGNVHFNGPRAGINFNDGFGGGDVIDGNVIGNCVRESGDHGPYNSWDRVPYITTLRTGRPSIIPKQRHITRNLWLGTYSTQEGVDTDDGSSYLLQDFNVFAYGMNGLKNDFGGHDNHQINNMYLFISRAWFAGTGLLPDGTGNNDAFTNNRCLLKVGGRYQSDCGHNAKGFITHDNTIYTKDGATKVCGGHDLNEYVRHSGLDHGSSVTVWPGVEELKASVNELLNGKAETPSTVFV
;
A
#
# COMPACT_ATOMS: atom_id res chain seq x y z
N MET A 1 -55.83 30.25 -28.64
CA MET A 1 -55.95 30.83 -27.30
C MET A 1 -55.24 29.90 -26.32
N LEU A 2 -54.25 30.44 -25.59
CA LEU A 2 -53.79 30.07 -24.23
C LEU A 2 -53.51 28.57 -23.98
N SER A 3 -52.33 28.03 -23.65
CA SER A 3 -51.09 28.43 -22.94
C SER A 3 -50.75 27.23 -22.02
N ARG A 4 -49.50 26.74 -22.02
CA ARG A 4 -48.70 26.34 -20.82
C ARG A 4 -47.36 25.65 -21.22
N PRO A 5 -46.32 25.70 -20.36
CA PRO A 5 -44.93 25.86 -20.78
C PRO A 5 -43.95 24.74 -20.36
N LEU A 6 -42.74 24.86 -20.92
CA LEU A 6 -41.40 24.33 -20.60
C LEU A 6 -41.16 23.53 -19.30
N GLY A 7 -40.35 22.46 -19.44
CA GLY A 7 -39.68 21.74 -18.35
C GLY A 7 -38.40 21.04 -18.84
N VAL A 8 -37.27 21.76 -18.70
CA VAL A 8 -35.88 21.39 -18.35
C VAL A 8 -35.24 20.11 -18.94
N PHE A 9 -34.14 20.33 -19.67
CA PHE A 9 -33.15 19.34 -20.15
C PHE A 9 -32.34 18.71 -19.00
N GLY A 10 -32.26 17.38 -18.96
CA GLY A 10 -31.25 16.64 -18.19
C GLY A 10 -29.96 16.49 -19.01
N ALA A 11 -28.84 16.91 -18.44
CA ALA A 11 -27.50 16.67 -19.00
C ALA A 11 -27.06 15.24 -18.65
N LEU A 12 -26.83 14.41 -19.68
CA LEU A 12 -26.14 13.14 -19.52
C LEU A 12 -24.66 13.40 -19.21
N SER A 13 -24.23 12.95 -18.04
CA SER A 13 -22.82 12.84 -17.67
C SER A 13 -22.14 11.71 -18.45
N ALA A 14 -21.24 12.06 -19.36
CA ALA A 14 -20.31 11.11 -19.97
C ALA A 14 -19.16 10.83 -19.00
N PHE A 15 -19.31 9.78 -18.19
CA PHE A 15 -18.24 9.26 -17.33
C PHE A 15 -17.41 8.22 -18.10
N GLY A 16 -16.09 8.25 -17.84
CA GLY A 16 -15.11 7.38 -18.46
C GLY A 16 -15.50 5.91 -18.33
N ALA A 17 -15.86 5.32 -19.46
CA ALA A 17 -15.81 3.88 -19.60
C ALA A 17 -14.36 3.44 -19.42
N LEU A 18 -14.14 2.46 -18.54
CA LEU A 18 -13.06 1.48 -18.71
C LEU A 18 -12.92 1.23 -20.20
N VAL A 19 -11.74 1.48 -20.79
CA VAL A 19 -11.46 0.97 -22.12
C VAL A 19 -11.76 -0.53 -22.06
N PRO A 20 -12.81 -1.03 -22.73
CA PRO A 20 -13.04 -2.45 -22.77
C PRO A 20 -11.84 -2.97 -23.56
N LEU A 21 -11.00 -3.80 -22.93
CA LEU A 21 -10.14 -4.69 -23.69
C LEU A 21 -11.05 -5.35 -24.73
N PRO A 22 -10.74 -5.28 -26.03
CA PRO A 22 -11.60 -5.85 -27.05
C PRO A 22 -11.77 -7.32 -26.73
N ALA A 23 -13.02 -7.73 -26.46
CA ALA A 23 -13.39 -9.09 -26.21
C ALA A 23 -13.05 -9.93 -27.45
N ARG A 24 -11.89 -10.60 -27.44
CA ARG A 24 -11.66 -11.73 -28.34
C ARG A 24 -12.51 -12.88 -27.81
N ALA A 25 -13.47 -13.31 -28.62
CA ALA A 25 -14.26 -14.51 -28.37
C ALA A 25 -13.34 -15.73 -28.31
N GLY A 26 -13.09 -16.20 -27.09
CA GLY A 26 -12.23 -17.32 -26.70
C GLY A 26 -12.00 -17.23 -25.18
N LYS A 27 -11.67 -18.33 -24.49
CA LYS A 27 -11.25 -18.26 -23.07
C LYS A 27 -10.21 -17.13 -22.93
N THR A 28 -10.53 -16.05 -22.25
CA THR A 28 -9.57 -14.99 -21.97
C THR A 28 -8.51 -15.59 -21.05
N ALA A 29 -7.24 -15.49 -21.44
CA ALA A 29 -6.14 -15.87 -20.57
C ALA A 29 -6.20 -15.02 -19.29
N TRP A 30 -5.80 -15.60 -18.16
CA TRP A 30 -5.63 -14.85 -16.92
C TRP A 30 -4.75 -13.62 -17.17
N ILE A 31 -5.20 -12.44 -16.75
CA ILE A 31 -4.35 -11.26 -16.78
C ILE A 31 -3.51 -11.33 -15.51
N ASN A 32 -2.27 -11.84 -15.63
CA ASN A 32 -1.34 -12.04 -14.52
C ASN A 32 -2.08 -12.55 -13.25
N SER A 33 -2.46 -13.83 -13.22
CA SER A 33 -3.28 -14.37 -12.12
C SER A 33 -2.62 -14.17 -10.75
N GLY A 34 -1.29 -14.08 -10.71
CA GLY A 34 -0.51 -14.13 -9.47
C GLY A 34 -0.63 -15.48 -8.75
N THR A 35 -1.28 -16.47 -9.37
CA THR A 35 -1.45 -17.81 -8.79
C THR A 35 -0.11 -18.53 -8.84
N PRO A 36 0.32 -19.17 -7.73
CA PRO A 36 1.55 -19.95 -7.73
C PRO A 36 1.57 -21.07 -8.77
N GLU A 37 2.77 -21.37 -9.29
CA GLU A 37 2.96 -22.51 -10.18
C GLU A 37 2.56 -23.83 -9.48
N GLY A 38 1.87 -24.71 -10.21
CA GLY A 38 1.47 -26.05 -9.73
C GLY A 38 0.11 -26.12 -9.05
N VAL A 39 -0.64 -25.01 -8.96
CA VAL A 39 -2.03 -25.00 -8.49
C VAL A 39 -2.98 -25.32 -9.64
N PRO A 40 -3.82 -26.38 -9.56
CA PRO A 40 -4.77 -26.68 -10.64
C PRO A 40 -5.88 -25.62 -10.73
N GLU A 41 -6.32 -25.30 -11.96
CA GLU A 41 -7.32 -24.26 -12.28
C GLU A 41 -8.61 -24.41 -11.47
N GLU A 42 -9.10 -25.64 -11.26
CA GLU A 42 -10.32 -25.91 -10.49
C GLU A 42 -10.22 -25.50 -9.01
N TYR A 43 -9.05 -25.71 -8.40
CA TYR A 43 -8.81 -25.32 -7.01
C TYR A 43 -8.63 -23.80 -6.89
N ASP A 44 -7.88 -23.19 -7.81
CA ASP A 44 -7.68 -21.73 -7.82
C ASP A 44 -9.01 -20.99 -7.97
N CYS A 45 -9.85 -21.44 -8.91
CA CYS A 45 -11.19 -20.91 -9.08
C CYS A 45 -12.08 -21.10 -7.85
N THR A 46 -11.99 -22.25 -7.16
CA THR A 46 -12.73 -22.51 -5.93
C THR A 46 -12.29 -21.58 -4.78
N ILE A 47 -10.97 -21.38 -4.62
CA ILE A 47 -10.40 -20.49 -3.60
C ILE A 47 -10.83 -19.04 -3.85
N ARG A 48 -10.72 -18.56 -5.09
CA ARG A 48 -11.16 -17.22 -5.50
C ARG A 48 -12.66 -17.00 -5.30
N GLU A 49 -13.46 -18.04 -5.52
CA GLU A 49 -14.91 -17.99 -5.26
C GLU A 49 -15.21 -17.91 -3.76
N LEU A 50 -14.48 -18.66 -2.92
CA LEU A 50 -14.60 -18.58 -1.46
C LEU A 50 -14.25 -17.18 -0.94
N VAL A 51 -13.20 -16.54 -1.48
CA VAL A 51 -12.83 -15.15 -1.16
C VAL A 51 -14.00 -14.20 -1.46
N TRP A 52 -14.58 -14.31 -2.66
CA TRP A 52 -15.71 -13.48 -3.09
C TRP A 52 -16.96 -13.69 -2.22
N GLN A 53 -17.33 -14.95 -1.95
CA GLN A 53 -18.48 -15.32 -1.11
C GLN A 53 -18.32 -14.82 0.33
N GLN A 54 -17.12 -14.96 0.91
CA GLN A 54 -16.85 -14.45 2.24
C GLN A 54 -16.92 -12.91 2.26
N GLY A 55 -16.38 -12.23 1.24
CA GLY A 55 -16.51 -10.78 1.11
C GLY A 55 -17.97 -10.31 1.03
N GLN A 56 -18.82 -11.01 0.28
CA GLN A 56 -20.27 -10.73 0.23
C GLN A 56 -20.94 -10.89 1.59
N LYS A 57 -20.55 -11.92 2.36
CA LYS A 57 -21.07 -12.16 3.71
C LYS A 57 -20.67 -11.05 4.67
N LEU A 58 -19.42 -10.59 4.61
CA LEU A 58 -18.90 -9.54 5.49
C LEU A 58 -19.49 -8.16 5.15
N LEU A 59 -19.69 -7.87 3.86
CA LEU A 59 -20.19 -6.58 3.37
C LEU A 59 -21.46 -6.74 2.52
N PRO A 60 -22.61 -7.12 3.13
CA PRO A 60 -23.84 -7.39 2.38
C PRO A 60 -24.39 -6.15 1.64
N ALA A 61 -24.03 -4.94 2.06
CA ALA A 61 -24.40 -3.70 1.38
C ALA A 61 -23.82 -3.58 -0.05
N ARG A 62 -22.84 -4.41 -0.41
CA ARG A 62 -22.23 -4.46 -1.75
C ARG A 62 -23.05 -5.30 -2.75
N GLY A 63 -24.15 -5.92 -2.32
CA GLY A 63 -24.99 -6.75 -3.19
C GLY A 63 -24.19 -7.91 -3.79
N SER A 64 -24.11 -7.96 -5.12
CA SER A 64 -23.31 -8.96 -5.84
C SER A 64 -21.79 -8.77 -5.69
N PHE A 65 -21.34 -7.61 -5.20
CA PHE A 65 -19.93 -7.30 -4.94
C PHE A 65 -19.04 -7.49 -6.18
N ARG A 66 -19.37 -6.78 -7.25
CA ARG A 66 -18.73 -6.92 -8.57
C ARG A 66 -17.24 -6.57 -8.54
N SER A 67 -16.83 -5.54 -7.79
CA SER A 67 -15.44 -5.12 -7.69
C SER A 67 -14.53 -6.23 -7.14
N LEU A 68 -14.96 -6.97 -6.11
CA LEU A 68 -14.23 -8.13 -5.58
C LEU A 68 -14.26 -9.30 -6.57
N PHE A 69 -15.38 -9.55 -7.25
CA PHE A 69 -15.48 -10.57 -8.30
C PHE A 69 -14.42 -10.35 -9.39
N GLU A 70 -14.29 -9.11 -9.87
CA GLU A 70 -13.35 -8.73 -10.92
C GLU A 70 -11.90 -8.79 -10.41
N ALA A 71 -11.63 -8.35 -9.17
CA ALA A 71 -10.31 -8.46 -8.55
C ALA A 71 -9.86 -9.93 -8.39
N MET A 72 -10.82 -10.84 -8.15
CA MET A 72 -10.56 -12.27 -8.11
C MET A 72 -10.48 -12.91 -9.50
N GLN A 73 -10.75 -12.17 -10.57
CA GLN A 73 -10.77 -12.61 -11.97
C GLN A 73 -11.72 -13.79 -12.22
N LEU A 74 -12.85 -13.85 -11.52
CA LEU A 74 -13.79 -14.98 -11.60
C LEU A 74 -14.46 -15.15 -12.98
N GLN A 75 -14.43 -14.13 -13.83
CA GLN A 75 -14.80 -14.25 -15.25
C GLN A 75 -13.97 -15.31 -15.99
N ASN A 76 -12.72 -15.56 -15.56
CA ASN A 76 -11.85 -16.58 -16.14
C ASN A 76 -12.14 -17.98 -15.58
N CYS A 77 -12.97 -18.07 -14.52
CA CYS A 77 -13.42 -19.30 -13.88
C CYS A 77 -14.80 -19.78 -14.38
N ASN A 78 -15.18 -19.39 -15.60
CA ASN A 78 -16.52 -19.63 -16.17
C ASN A 78 -17.67 -19.12 -15.27
N ARG A 79 -17.42 -18.08 -14.46
CA ARG A 79 -18.48 -17.39 -13.70
C ARG A 79 -18.96 -16.18 -14.49
N THR A 80 -20.26 -15.90 -14.42
CA THR A 80 -20.84 -14.72 -15.07
C THR A 80 -20.54 -13.48 -14.24
N THR A 81 -19.91 -12.48 -14.86
CA THR A 81 -19.70 -11.18 -14.22
C THR A 81 -21.03 -10.56 -13.81
N PRO A 82 -21.19 -10.15 -12.53
CA PRO A 82 -22.38 -9.43 -12.11
C PRO A 82 -22.59 -8.17 -12.95
N SER A 83 -23.83 -7.87 -13.34
CA SER A 83 -24.14 -6.69 -14.14
C SER A 83 -24.11 -5.40 -13.33
N GLU A 84 -24.53 -5.46 -12.06
CA GLU A 84 -24.61 -4.32 -11.15
C GLU A 84 -23.22 -3.96 -10.59
N GLU A 85 -22.88 -2.68 -10.62
CA GLU A 85 -21.69 -2.15 -9.94
C GLU A 85 -21.98 -1.92 -8.46
N ASP A 86 -21.05 -2.29 -7.59
CA ASP A 86 -21.16 -2.12 -6.14
C ASP A 86 -20.62 -0.76 -5.68
N ARG A 87 -21.07 0.34 -6.29
CA ARG A 87 -20.64 1.70 -5.91
C ARG A 87 -21.14 2.06 -4.50
N TRP A 88 -20.33 2.78 -3.73
CA TRP A 88 -20.77 3.40 -2.48
C TRP A 88 -22.03 4.25 -2.71
N GLN A 89 -22.96 4.18 -1.74
CA GLN A 89 -24.19 4.94 -1.72
C GLN A 89 -24.25 5.78 -0.45
N PRO A 90 -24.60 7.07 -0.51
CA PRO A 90 -24.74 7.90 0.68
C PRO A 90 -25.77 7.30 1.64
N PRO A 91 -25.44 7.14 2.94
CA PRO A 91 -26.38 6.59 3.91
C PRO A 91 -27.53 7.55 4.19
N ARG A 92 -28.63 7.01 4.74
CA ARG A 92 -29.80 7.78 5.15
C ARG A 92 -29.79 8.01 6.66
N TYR A 93 -29.04 9.00 7.11
CA TYR A 93 -29.09 9.43 8.51
C TYR A 93 -30.19 10.46 8.75
N PRO A 94 -31.07 10.28 9.75
CA PRO A 94 -32.02 11.32 10.13
C PRO A 94 -31.29 12.63 10.48
N ALA A 95 -31.79 13.75 9.98
CA ALA A 95 -31.31 15.07 10.38
C ALA A 95 -32.01 15.50 11.68
N PRO A 96 -31.26 15.83 12.76
CA PRO A 96 -31.85 16.39 13.97
C PRO A 96 -32.61 17.70 13.71
N SER A 97 -33.64 17.98 14.50
CA SER A 97 -34.45 19.20 14.34
C SER A 97 -33.68 20.49 14.65
N ASP A 98 -32.64 20.39 15.47
CA ASP A 98 -31.75 21.46 15.91
C ASP A 98 -30.39 21.44 15.18
N ALA A 99 -30.29 20.69 14.07
CA ALA A 99 -29.07 20.63 13.28
C ALA A 99 -28.75 21.94 12.56
N ILE A 100 -27.45 22.14 12.29
CA ILE A 100 -26.92 23.24 11.49
C ILE A 100 -26.77 22.76 10.05
N PHE A 101 -27.50 23.34 9.12
CA PHE A 101 -27.52 22.94 7.71
C PHE A 101 -26.54 23.75 6.87
N VAL A 102 -25.74 23.05 6.08
CA VAL A 102 -24.84 23.63 5.08
C VAL A 102 -25.34 23.25 3.70
N ASP A 103 -25.50 24.24 2.82
CA ASP A 103 -25.93 24.07 1.43
C ASP A 103 -25.16 25.06 0.55
N GLY A 104 -24.60 24.61 -0.57
CA GLY A 104 -23.84 25.48 -1.49
C GLY A 104 -24.64 26.68 -2.04
N ARG A 105 -25.97 26.65 -1.94
CA ARG A 105 -26.89 27.75 -2.33
C ARG A 105 -27.22 28.71 -1.17
N GLY A 106 -26.75 28.43 0.04
CA GLY A 106 -26.98 29.23 1.25
C GLY A 106 -26.16 30.53 1.29
N GLN A 107 -26.16 31.20 2.45
CA GLN A 107 -25.32 32.38 2.72
C GLN A 107 -24.72 32.29 4.12
N ASP A 108 -23.44 32.65 4.29
CA ASP A 108 -22.71 32.43 5.55
C ASP A 108 -23.20 33.28 6.74
N HIS A 109 -24.03 34.29 6.51
CA HIS A 109 -24.69 35.07 7.56
C HIS A 109 -26.06 34.50 7.99
N HIS A 110 -26.55 33.46 7.31
CA HIS A 110 -27.79 32.79 7.69
C HIS A 110 -27.64 32.05 9.03
N PRO A 111 -28.75 31.79 9.74
CA PRO A 111 -28.73 31.09 11.04
C PRO A 111 -28.40 29.59 10.96
N GLY A 112 -28.25 29.01 9.76
CA GLY A 112 -27.95 27.57 9.60
C GLY A 112 -29.17 26.65 9.76
N THR A 113 -30.39 27.15 9.53
CA THR A 113 -31.61 26.33 9.52
C THR A 113 -31.80 25.64 8.17
N LEU A 114 -32.69 24.65 8.06
CA LEU A 114 -32.97 24.01 6.77
C LEU A 114 -33.50 24.99 5.71
N GLN A 115 -34.29 25.98 6.10
CA GLN A 115 -34.85 27.00 5.20
C GLN A 115 -33.85 28.12 4.88
N LEU A 116 -33.00 28.47 5.84
CA LEU A 116 -31.92 29.45 5.70
C LEU A 116 -30.59 28.79 6.11
N PRO A 117 -30.01 27.94 5.25
CA PRO A 117 -28.76 27.25 5.53
C PRO A 117 -27.57 28.19 5.36
N VAL A 118 -26.49 27.91 6.08
CA VAL A 118 -25.19 28.54 5.80
C VAL A 118 -24.58 27.95 4.53
N ARG A 119 -23.67 28.70 3.90
CA ARG A 119 -23.04 28.26 2.63
C ARG A 119 -21.84 27.36 2.86
N SER A 120 -21.04 27.64 3.88
CA SER A 120 -19.75 27.00 4.12
C SER A 120 -19.70 26.22 5.43
N LEU A 121 -18.84 25.20 5.46
CA LEU A 121 -18.49 24.46 6.67
C LEU A 121 -17.86 25.36 7.73
N HIS A 122 -17.05 26.35 7.34
CA HIS A 122 -16.44 27.30 8.27
C HIS A 122 -17.52 28.08 9.04
N ALA A 123 -18.52 28.62 8.34
CA ALA A 123 -19.63 29.31 9.00
C ALA A 123 -20.42 28.38 9.93
N ALA A 124 -20.65 27.13 9.51
CA ALA A 124 -21.33 26.12 10.34
C ALA A 124 -20.54 25.79 11.62
N LEU A 125 -19.22 25.67 11.52
CA LEU A 125 -18.33 25.42 12.67
C LEU A 125 -18.32 26.59 13.66
N GLU A 126 -18.39 27.83 13.18
CA GLU A 126 -18.47 29.00 14.06
C GLU A 126 -19.82 29.10 14.78
N ILE A 127 -20.93 28.76 14.12
CA ILE A 127 -22.24 28.62 14.81
C ILE A 127 -22.17 27.49 15.84
N ALA A 128 -21.63 26.33 15.45
CA ALA A 128 -21.54 25.15 16.30
C ALA A 128 -20.70 25.38 17.56
N ALA A 129 -19.61 26.14 17.48
CA ALA A 129 -18.73 26.46 18.61
C ALA A 129 -19.43 27.30 19.70
N GLY A 130 -20.54 27.98 19.39
CA GLY A 130 -21.33 28.73 20.36
C GLY A 130 -22.35 27.89 21.14
N LEU A 131 -22.52 26.61 20.81
CA LEU A 131 -23.54 25.75 21.41
C LEU A 131 -23.01 25.00 22.64
N SER A 132 -23.88 24.83 23.65
CA SER A 132 -23.56 24.14 24.90
C SER A 132 -23.75 22.62 24.83
N SER A 133 -24.54 22.13 23.88
CA SER A 133 -24.73 20.71 23.57
C SER A 133 -23.83 20.27 22.42
N LYS A 134 -23.66 18.95 22.23
CA LYS A 134 -22.96 18.38 21.07
C LYS A 134 -23.70 18.79 19.78
N PRO A 135 -23.12 19.65 18.93
CA PRO A 135 -23.78 20.12 17.72
C PRO A 135 -23.71 19.09 16.59
N VAL A 136 -24.71 19.12 15.72
CA VAL A 136 -24.77 18.29 14.50
C VAL A 136 -24.82 19.20 13.27
N ILE A 137 -23.79 19.11 12.43
CA ILE A 137 -23.73 19.76 11.13
C ILE A 137 -24.21 18.77 10.07
N VAL A 138 -25.22 19.18 9.29
CA VAL A 138 -25.82 18.38 8.22
C VAL A 138 -25.51 19.03 6.87
N LEU A 139 -24.79 18.30 6.02
CA LEU A 139 -24.39 18.74 4.69
C LEU A 139 -25.43 18.32 3.65
N ARG A 140 -25.94 19.28 2.89
CA ARG A 140 -26.77 19.02 1.71
C ARG A 140 -25.93 18.53 0.53
N GLU A 141 -26.58 18.01 -0.49
CA GLU A 141 -25.94 17.57 -1.74
C GLU A 141 -25.01 18.65 -2.32
N GLY A 142 -23.79 18.26 -2.70
CA GLY A 142 -22.81 19.13 -3.33
C GLY A 142 -21.39 18.95 -2.84
N THR A 143 -20.47 19.72 -3.43
CA THR A 143 -19.04 19.72 -3.09
C THR A 143 -18.67 20.93 -2.26
N TYR A 144 -18.12 20.67 -1.08
CA TYR A 144 -17.62 21.67 -0.15
C TYR A 144 -16.09 21.64 -0.17
N TYR A 145 -15.50 22.67 -0.76
CA TYR A 145 -14.06 22.80 -0.88
C TYR A 145 -13.43 23.25 0.44
N VAL A 146 -12.48 22.46 0.92
CA VAL A 146 -11.69 22.65 2.13
C VAL A 146 -10.33 23.15 1.68
N ASN A 147 -10.19 24.47 1.52
CA ASN A 147 -8.95 25.12 1.10
C ASN A 147 -7.98 25.40 2.27
N ALA A 148 -8.41 25.12 3.50
CA ALA A 148 -7.63 25.16 4.72
C ALA A 148 -8.18 24.10 5.68
N THR A 149 -7.30 23.45 6.45
CA THR A 149 -7.66 22.37 7.38
C THR A 149 -8.76 22.81 8.36
N LEU A 150 -9.84 22.04 8.40
CA LEU A 150 -10.92 22.21 9.38
C LEU A 150 -10.44 21.71 10.76
N GLN A 151 -10.42 22.62 11.73
CA GLN A 151 -10.00 22.33 13.10
C GLN A 151 -11.22 21.96 13.96
N ILE A 152 -11.37 20.68 14.30
CA ILE A 152 -12.36 20.19 15.26
C ILE A 152 -11.67 20.05 16.61
N SER A 153 -11.44 21.20 17.25
CA SER A 153 -10.58 21.29 18.42
C SER A 153 -11.34 21.05 19.73
N LYS A 154 -10.68 20.43 20.72
CA LYS A 154 -11.26 20.22 22.07
C LYS A 154 -11.61 21.52 22.79
N GLU A 155 -10.96 22.64 22.46
CA GLU A 155 -11.24 23.96 23.04
C GLU A 155 -12.56 24.52 22.53
N LYS A 156 -12.92 24.26 21.26
CA LYS A 156 -14.17 24.72 20.65
C LYS A 156 -15.32 23.74 20.86
N PHE A 157 -15.06 22.43 20.81
CA PHE A 157 -16.09 21.39 20.83
C PHE A 157 -15.92 20.48 22.05
N ILE A 158 -16.23 20.99 23.24
CA ILE A 158 -16.01 20.25 24.50
C ILE A 158 -16.88 18.98 24.58
N GLN A 159 -18.09 19.02 24.04
CA GLN A 159 -19.04 17.89 24.02
C GLN A 159 -18.92 17.01 22.75
N GLY A 160 -17.88 17.23 21.94
CA GLY A 160 -17.76 16.65 20.60
C GLY A 160 -18.51 17.43 19.52
N LEU A 161 -18.31 17.05 18.26
CA LEU A 161 -19.01 17.57 17.08
C LEU A 161 -19.40 16.41 16.16
N GLN A 162 -20.60 16.45 15.58
CA GLN A 162 -20.98 15.53 14.51
C GLN A 162 -21.12 16.25 13.18
N ILE A 163 -20.51 15.70 12.13
CA ILE A 163 -20.73 16.11 10.74
C ILE A 163 -21.31 14.91 9.99
N GLN A 164 -22.44 15.11 9.30
CA GLN A 164 -23.10 14.08 8.50
C GLN A 164 -23.67 14.61 7.19
N ASN A 165 -23.99 13.73 6.25
CA ASN A 165 -24.84 14.08 5.11
C ASN A 165 -26.32 14.23 5.51
N TYR A 166 -27.07 15.00 4.73
CA TYR A 166 -28.52 14.98 4.73
C TYR A 166 -29.01 13.61 4.20
N PRO A 167 -30.09 13.02 4.74
CA PRO A 167 -30.43 11.62 4.47
C PRO A 167 -30.49 11.26 2.98
N GLY A 168 -29.53 10.44 2.53
CA GLY A 168 -29.42 9.95 1.16
C GLY A 168 -28.83 10.94 0.14
N GLU A 169 -28.46 12.14 0.56
CA GLU A 169 -27.79 13.12 -0.30
C GLU A 169 -26.27 12.89 -0.32
N HIS A 170 -25.66 13.11 -1.49
CA HIS A 170 -24.23 12.97 -1.70
C HIS A 170 -23.50 14.27 -1.38
N ALA A 171 -22.92 14.34 -0.18
CA ALA A 171 -22.10 15.46 0.27
C ALA A 171 -20.62 15.12 0.17
N VAL A 172 -19.84 16.02 -0.46
CA VAL A 172 -18.42 15.81 -0.76
C VAL A 172 -17.57 16.86 -0.05
N LEU A 173 -16.57 16.43 0.71
CA LEU A 173 -15.49 17.25 1.26
C LEU A 173 -14.27 17.10 0.34
N SER A 174 -13.92 18.14 -0.41
CA SER A 174 -12.77 18.12 -1.32
C SER A 174 -11.64 19.00 -0.79
N GLY A 175 -10.43 18.47 -0.69
CA GLY A 175 -9.22 19.24 -0.36
C GLY A 175 -8.68 20.08 -1.53
N GLY A 176 -9.45 20.14 -2.61
CA GLY A 176 -9.09 20.84 -3.83
C GLY A 176 -9.59 22.28 -3.90
N ARG A 177 -9.06 22.99 -4.89
CA ARG A 177 -9.50 24.32 -5.32
C ARG A 177 -9.99 24.21 -6.77
N PRO A 178 -11.25 24.55 -7.07
CA PRO A 178 -11.73 24.57 -8.45
C PRO A 178 -10.99 25.63 -9.25
N LEU A 179 -10.61 25.31 -10.49
CA LEU A 179 -10.00 26.24 -11.44
C LEU A 179 -10.99 26.54 -12.56
N ASN A 180 -11.31 27.82 -12.76
CA ASN A 180 -12.11 28.26 -13.91
C ASN A 180 -11.16 28.65 -15.04
N ILE A 181 -10.99 27.76 -16.02
CA ILE A 181 -10.09 27.97 -17.16
C ILE A 181 -10.95 28.18 -18.41
N PRO A 182 -11.14 29.42 -18.87
CA PRO A 182 -12.00 29.69 -20.02
C PRO A 182 -11.37 29.17 -21.32
N LYS A 183 -12.19 28.89 -22.33
CA LYS A 183 -11.73 28.52 -23.68
C LYS A 183 -10.61 29.43 -24.20
N ALA A 184 -10.73 30.74 -23.99
CA ALA A 184 -9.77 31.74 -24.47
C ALA A 184 -8.38 31.65 -23.83
N ALA A 185 -8.23 30.96 -22.70
CA ALA A 185 -6.93 30.72 -22.09
C ALA A 185 -6.13 29.64 -22.83
N TRP A 186 -6.81 28.74 -23.55
CA TRP A 186 -6.20 27.58 -24.20
C TRP A 186 -5.62 27.90 -25.57
N SER A 187 -4.47 27.32 -25.86
CA SER A 187 -3.84 27.31 -27.19
C SER A 187 -3.27 25.92 -27.50
N ASN A 188 -3.37 25.49 -28.75
CA ASN A 188 -2.80 24.22 -29.18
C ASN A 188 -1.27 24.31 -29.19
N VAL A 189 -0.60 23.30 -28.63
CA VAL A 189 0.86 23.20 -28.63
C VAL A 189 1.32 22.21 -29.68
N ARG A 190 0.74 21.00 -29.65
CA ARG A 190 1.14 19.89 -30.51
C ARG A 190 -0.02 18.91 -30.66
N LYS A 191 -0.32 18.51 -31.89
CA LYS A 191 -1.18 17.37 -32.19
C LYS A 191 -0.42 16.38 -33.05
N GLU A 192 -0.24 15.17 -32.57
CA GLU A 192 0.57 14.15 -33.23
C GLU A 192 -0.13 12.80 -33.19
N THR A 193 -0.27 12.19 -34.36
CA THR A 193 -0.88 10.87 -34.55
C THR A 193 -0.01 10.06 -35.50
N GLY A 194 0.32 8.83 -35.13
CA GLY A 194 1.14 7.94 -35.95
C GLY A 194 2.53 7.68 -35.36
N TRP A 195 3.50 7.32 -36.18
CA TRP A 195 4.83 6.94 -35.74
C TRP A 195 5.71 8.16 -35.44
N ARG A 196 6.20 8.27 -34.20
CA ARG A 196 7.36 9.12 -33.86
C ARG A 196 8.63 8.27 -33.86
N ARG A 197 9.63 8.69 -34.62
CA ARG A 197 10.92 7.98 -34.78
C ARG A 197 11.95 8.46 -33.75
N TYR A 198 12.66 7.51 -33.17
CA TYR A 198 13.75 7.69 -32.22
C TYR A 198 14.99 7.00 -32.78
N THR A 199 15.84 7.77 -33.48
CA THR A 199 17.10 7.29 -34.06
C THR A 199 18.16 7.13 -32.99
N GLY A 200 18.89 6.01 -33.03
CA GLY A 200 19.89 5.66 -32.00
C GLY A 200 19.27 5.05 -30.75
N TRP A 201 18.03 4.56 -30.82
CA TRP A 201 17.29 3.98 -29.70
C TRP A 201 16.74 2.61 -30.06
N ASN A 202 16.84 1.66 -29.12
CA ASN A 202 16.37 0.29 -29.28
C ASN A 202 15.43 -0.11 -28.13
N ASN A 203 14.13 -0.27 -28.43
CA ASN A 203 13.13 -0.73 -27.45
C ASN A 203 13.23 -2.23 -27.10
N ILE A 204 13.89 -3.03 -27.92
CA ILE A 204 14.07 -4.47 -27.71
C ILE A 204 15.45 -4.85 -27.16
N PHE A 205 16.28 -3.86 -26.82
CA PHE A 205 17.65 -4.10 -26.35
C PHE A 205 17.66 -5.02 -25.12
N GLY A 206 18.39 -6.13 -25.20
CA GLY A 206 18.45 -7.15 -24.13
C GLY A 206 17.20 -8.04 -24.01
N LEU A 207 16.09 -7.72 -24.70
CA LEU A 207 14.86 -8.52 -24.69
C LEU A 207 14.85 -9.63 -25.75
N VAL A 208 15.62 -9.43 -26.83
CA VAL A 208 15.79 -10.42 -27.90
C VAL A 208 17.24 -10.92 -27.89
N PRO A 209 17.51 -12.14 -27.41
CA PRO A 209 18.88 -12.61 -27.21
C PRO A 209 19.60 -12.99 -28.53
N LYS A 210 18.85 -13.29 -29.59
CA LYS A 210 19.37 -13.67 -30.91
C LYS A 210 18.53 -13.06 -32.03
N PRO A 211 19.15 -12.62 -33.14
CA PRO A 211 18.42 -12.01 -34.25
C PRO A 211 17.47 -12.99 -34.92
N LYS A 212 16.42 -12.45 -35.55
CA LYS A 212 15.40 -13.17 -36.34
C LYS A 212 14.57 -14.17 -35.51
N GLN A 213 14.39 -13.88 -34.23
CA GLN A 213 13.61 -14.71 -33.31
C GLN A 213 12.56 -13.87 -32.58
N SER A 214 11.39 -14.44 -32.38
CA SER A 214 10.37 -13.84 -31.50
C SER A 214 10.61 -14.30 -30.07
N THR A 215 10.25 -13.45 -29.12
CA THR A 215 10.21 -13.75 -27.68
C THR A 215 8.79 -13.52 -27.16
N ASP A 216 8.57 -13.67 -25.85
CA ASP A 216 7.26 -13.41 -25.25
C ASP A 216 6.85 -11.93 -25.36
N CYS A 217 7.84 -11.02 -25.38
CA CYS A 217 7.63 -9.58 -25.44
C CYS A 217 7.78 -8.96 -26.85
N CYS A 218 8.53 -9.60 -27.75
CA CYS A 218 8.86 -9.06 -29.06
C CYS A 218 8.49 -10.03 -30.18
N LEU A 219 7.82 -9.55 -31.22
CA LEU A 219 7.53 -10.30 -32.44
C LEU A 219 8.54 -9.94 -33.54
N PHE A 220 9.23 -10.93 -34.11
CA PHE A 220 10.02 -10.71 -35.32
C PHE A 220 9.10 -10.59 -36.53
N LEU A 221 9.08 -9.40 -37.14
CA LEU A 221 8.18 -9.08 -38.26
C LEU A 221 8.79 -9.43 -39.61
N GLY A 222 10.12 -9.48 -39.70
CA GLY A 222 10.84 -9.83 -40.92
C GLY A 222 12.12 -9.03 -41.12
N THR A 223 12.68 -9.18 -42.32
CA THR A 223 13.83 -8.41 -42.78
C THR A 223 13.38 -7.51 -43.93
N PHE A 224 13.57 -6.20 -43.79
CA PHE A 224 13.03 -5.21 -44.72
C PHE A 224 14.12 -4.27 -45.21
N GLN A 225 14.15 -4.01 -46.52
CA GLN A 225 15.16 -3.14 -47.15
C GLN A 225 14.97 -1.65 -46.82
N SER A 226 13.80 -1.28 -46.29
CA SER A 226 13.50 0.09 -45.88
C SER A 226 12.83 0.13 -44.51
N LEU A 227 13.05 1.24 -43.79
CA LEU A 227 12.35 1.55 -42.54
C LEU A 227 10.82 1.61 -42.75
N GLN A 228 10.36 2.12 -43.89
CA GLN A 228 8.93 2.27 -44.18
C GLN A 228 8.21 0.92 -44.23
N ASP A 229 8.86 -0.10 -44.80
CA ASP A 229 8.29 -1.45 -44.85
C ASP A 229 8.19 -2.07 -43.45
N CYS A 230 9.17 -1.78 -42.58
CA CYS A 230 9.09 -2.18 -41.17
C CYS A 230 7.94 -1.46 -40.44
N GLU A 231 7.75 -0.16 -40.65
CA GLU A 231 6.62 0.60 -40.09
C GLU A 231 5.27 0.05 -40.53
N ASN A 232 5.16 -0.32 -41.81
CA ASN A 232 3.95 -0.93 -42.36
C ASN A 232 3.69 -2.31 -41.74
N ALA A 233 4.73 -3.12 -41.58
CA ALA A 233 4.63 -4.43 -40.93
C ALA A 233 4.26 -4.33 -39.44
N ALA A 234 4.64 -3.24 -38.77
CA ALA A 234 4.38 -3.01 -37.36
C ALA A 234 3.05 -2.29 -37.07
N ALA A 235 2.17 -2.09 -38.07
CA ALA A 235 0.97 -1.25 -37.94
C ALA A 235 0.09 -1.55 -36.71
N ASP A 236 0.00 -2.83 -36.31
CA ASP A 236 -0.82 -3.28 -35.18
C ASP A 236 -0.09 -3.29 -33.81
N HIS A 237 1.12 -2.74 -33.74
CA HIS A 237 1.94 -2.71 -32.52
C HIS A 237 2.04 -1.29 -31.94
N SER A 238 2.29 -1.19 -30.63
CA SER A 238 2.50 0.10 -29.93
C SER A 238 3.87 0.71 -30.19
N SER A 239 4.87 -0.12 -30.49
CA SER A 239 6.21 0.30 -30.94
C SER A 239 6.87 -0.73 -31.85
N TYR A 240 7.87 -0.30 -32.61
CA TYR A 240 8.73 -1.16 -33.42
C TYR A 240 10.20 -0.80 -33.29
N VAL A 241 11.08 -1.72 -33.66
CA VAL A 241 12.52 -1.49 -33.80
C VAL A 241 13.00 -2.00 -35.15
N TRP A 242 13.68 -1.14 -35.90
CA TRP A 242 14.40 -1.47 -37.13
C TRP A 242 15.90 -1.29 -36.93
N HIS A 243 16.70 -2.21 -37.46
CA HIS A 243 18.15 -2.22 -37.27
C HIS A 243 18.89 -1.80 -38.56
N GLU A 244 19.64 -0.70 -38.46
CA GLU A 244 20.70 -0.29 -39.38
C GLU A 244 22.08 -0.72 -38.83
N SER A 245 22.12 -1.89 -38.18
CA SER A 245 23.26 -2.35 -37.42
C SER A 245 24.46 -2.62 -38.31
N ALA A 246 25.67 -2.32 -37.82
CA ALA A 246 26.92 -2.76 -38.45
C ALA A 246 27.11 -4.29 -38.35
N ASP A 247 26.40 -4.96 -37.44
CA ASP A 247 26.34 -6.42 -37.38
C ASP A 247 25.40 -6.95 -38.47
N PRO A 248 25.92 -7.69 -39.48
CA PRO A 248 25.12 -8.24 -40.57
C PRO A 248 23.99 -9.16 -40.11
N ALA A 249 24.09 -9.75 -38.91
CA ALA A 249 23.06 -10.64 -38.37
C ALA A 249 21.77 -9.87 -38.00
N TRP A 250 21.91 -8.62 -37.57
CA TRP A 250 20.81 -7.74 -37.18
C TRP A 250 20.37 -6.80 -38.29
N LEU A 251 21.22 -6.53 -39.28
CA LEU A 251 20.92 -5.62 -40.37
C LEU A 251 19.53 -5.89 -40.99
N HIS A 252 18.73 -4.84 -41.11
CA HIS A 252 17.40 -4.82 -41.69
C HIS A 252 16.34 -5.65 -40.94
N THR A 253 16.65 -6.19 -39.77
CA THR A 253 15.65 -6.88 -38.94
C THR A 253 14.66 -5.89 -38.33
N CYS A 254 13.38 -6.28 -38.32
CA CYS A 254 12.27 -5.50 -37.79
C CYS A 254 11.51 -6.30 -36.72
N TYR A 255 11.18 -5.64 -35.62
CA TYR A 255 10.43 -6.23 -34.53
C TYR A 255 9.31 -5.30 -34.08
N GLY A 256 8.18 -5.87 -33.66
CA GLY A 256 7.08 -5.18 -33.01
C GLY A 256 6.96 -5.60 -31.54
N MET A 257 6.61 -4.67 -30.65
CA MET A 257 6.35 -4.96 -29.24
C MET A 257 4.95 -5.51 -29.01
N LYS A 258 4.85 -6.61 -28.24
CA LYS A 258 3.59 -7.23 -27.86
C LYS A 258 3.04 -6.58 -26.60
N GLU A 259 1.72 -6.42 -26.49
CA GLU A 259 1.08 -6.06 -25.22
C GLU A 259 1.29 -7.17 -24.17
N PRO A 260 1.50 -6.83 -22.87
CA PRO A 260 1.44 -5.50 -22.25
C PRO A 260 2.81 -4.77 -22.19
N PHE A 261 3.82 -5.17 -22.97
CA PHE A 261 5.17 -4.62 -22.88
C PHE A 261 5.27 -3.22 -23.50
N GLY A 262 5.85 -2.29 -22.75
CA GLY A 262 5.79 -0.85 -23.01
C GLY A 262 6.91 -0.27 -23.88
N PHE A 263 6.90 1.06 -23.96
CA PHE A 263 7.95 1.86 -24.60
C PHE A 263 8.94 2.40 -23.57
N HIS A 264 10.14 1.84 -23.54
CA HIS A 264 11.24 2.22 -22.64
C HIS A 264 12.59 1.81 -23.27
N PRO A 265 12.97 2.44 -24.39
CA PRO A 265 14.16 2.10 -25.14
C PRO A 265 15.46 2.44 -24.44
N VAL A 266 16.51 1.74 -24.86
CA VAL A 266 17.89 1.99 -24.44
C VAL A 266 18.65 2.54 -25.64
N SER A 267 19.54 3.50 -25.41
CA SER A 267 20.37 4.08 -26.47
C SER A 267 21.23 3.00 -27.15
N GLN A 268 21.13 2.85 -28.47
CA GLN A 268 21.98 1.98 -29.28
C GLN A 268 22.13 2.54 -30.70
N ASN A 269 23.36 2.85 -31.10
CA ASN A 269 23.65 3.28 -32.48
C ASN A 269 23.27 2.19 -33.51
N GLY A 270 22.86 2.62 -34.70
CA GLY A 270 22.44 1.69 -35.77
C GLY A 270 21.05 1.07 -35.53
N THR A 271 20.19 1.73 -34.76
CA THR A 271 18.80 1.33 -34.56
C THR A 271 17.87 2.52 -34.67
N VAL A 272 16.65 2.27 -35.14
CA VAL A 272 15.55 3.23 -35.15
C VAL A 272 14.36 2.57 -34.47
N THR A 273 13.89 3.16 -33.38
CA THR A 273 12.64 2.76 -32.74
C THR A 273 11.54 3.70 -33.17
N GLY A 274 10.35 3.19 -33.50
CA GLY A 274 9.16 4.02 -33.62
C GLY A 274 8.19 3.78 -32.47
N ARG A 275 7.60 4.86 -31.97
CA ARG A 275 6.54 4.85 -30.96
C ARG A 275 5.24 5.35 -31.59
N ARG A 276 4.12 4.66 -31.34
CA ARG A 276 2.82 5.15 -31.80
C ARG A 276 2.34 6.27 -30.86
N MET A 277 2.20 7.47 -31.40
CA MET A 277 1.76 8.66 -30.67
C MET A 277 0.25 8.90 -30.85
N MET A 278 -0.38 9.39 -29.79
CA MET A 278 -1.75 9.91 -29.78
C MET A 278 -1.80 11.18 -28.91
N THR A 279 -0.88 12.09 -29.15
CA THR A 279 -0.70 13.31 -28.35
C THR A 279 -1.63 14.41 -28.84
N ASN A 280 -2.36 15.04 -27.91
CA ASN A 280 -3.15 16.25 -28.17
C ASN A 280 -2.87 17.27 -27.08
N LEU A 281 -1.69 17.89 -27.15
CA LEU A 281 -1.16 18.79 -26.14
C LEU A 281 -1.65 20.22 -26.34
N TRP A 282 -2.25 20.75 -25.29
CA TRP A 282 -2.70 22.14 -25.19
C TRP A 282 -2.01 22.81 -24.01
N ARG A 283 -1.97 24.14 -24.03
CA ARG A 283 -1.54 24.93 -22.87
C ARG A 283 -2.54 26.03 -22.55
N ALA A 284 -2.75 26.29 -21.27
CA ALA A 284 -3.57 27.37 -20.75
C ALA A 284 -2.71 28.39 -20.00
N ASP A 285 -2.93 29.68 -20.27
CA ASP A 285 -2.37 30.76 -19.47
C ASP A 285 -3.19 30.95 -18.18
N LEU A 286 -2.56 30.70 -17.04
CA LEU A 286 -3.17 30.84 -15.72
C LEU A 286 -2.69 32.09 -14.98
N SER A 287 -2.02 33.03 -15.65
CA SER A 287 -1.45 34.24 -15.04
C SER A 287 -2.48 35.12 -14.34
N ALA A 288 -3.74 35.07 -14.76
CA ALA A 288 -4.87 35.79 -14.16
C ALA A 288 -5.38 35.14 -12.85
N LEU A 289 -4.99 33.91 -12.55
CA LEU A 289 -5.34 33.22 -11.31
C LEU A 289 -4.30 33.52 -10.23
N ASP A 290 -4.78 33.82 -9.02
CA ASP A 290 -3.92 33.98 -7.85
C ASP A 290 -3.54 32.60 -7.29
N LEU A 291 -2.45 32.04 -7.81
CA LEU A 291 -1.89 30.74 -7.44
C LEU A 291 -0.48 30.92 -6.87
N ASP A 292 -0.28 30.55 -5.62
CA ASP A 292 1.03 30.48 -4.97
C ASP A 292 1.59 29.06 -5.13
N ILE A 293 2.31 28.82 -6.23
CA ILE A 293 2.85 27.51 -6.59
C ILE A 293 4.34 27.64 -6.84
N GLY A 294 5.12 26.89 -6.06
CA GLY A 294 6.57 26.86 -6.16
C GLY A 294 7.11 25.98 -7.29
N PRO A 295 8.43 25.76 -7.34
CA PRO A 295 9.10 25.04 -8.41
C PRO A 295 8.77 23.54 -8.49
N GLU A 296 8.09 22.96 -7.50
CA GLU A 296 7.53 21.60 -7.60
C GLU A 296 6.31 21.53 -8.53
N GLY A 297 5.77 22.68 -8.96
CA GLY A 297 4.60 22.75 -9.83
C GLY A 297 3.32 22.29 -9.12
N PHE A 298 2.31 21.94 -9.92
CA PHE A 298 1.07 21.40 -9.38
C PHE A 298 1.31 20.01 -8.75
N PRO A 299 0.89 19.79 -7.49
CA PRO A 299 1.07 18.51 -6.79
C PRO A 299 0.16 17.39 -7.35
N GLY A 300 -0.89 17.79 -8.06
CA GLY A 300 -1.89 16.92 -8.65
C GLY A 300 -2.88 17.77 -9.43
N LEU A 301 -3.72 17.14 -10.25
CA LEU A 301 -4.81 17.81 -10.95
C LEU A 301 -5.96 16.83 -11.15
N ARG A 302 -7.19 17.33 -11.10
CA ARG A 302 -8.39 16.56 -11.43
C ARG A 302 -9.07 17.18 -12.65
N LEU A 303 -9.53 16.31 -13.55
CA LEU A 303 -10.39 16.66 -14.67
C LEU A 303 -11.69 15.87 -14.53
N ASN A 304 -12.81 16.57 -14.37
CA ASN A 304 -14.14 15.96 -14.18
C ASN A 304 -14.18 14.95 -13.03
N GLY A 305 -13.43 15.25 -11.96
CA GLY A 305 -13.30 14.39 -10.79
C GLY A 305 -12.34 13.21 -10.96
N GLU A 306 -11.73 13.01 -12.14
CA GLU A 306 -10.71 11.98 -12.37
C GLU A 306 -9.29 12.51 -12.18
N ARG A 307 -8.37 11.67 -11.71
CA ARG A 307 -6.96 12.03 -11.54
C ARG A 307 -6.30 12.20 -12.90
N ALA A 308 -5.67 13.35 -13.13
CA ALA A 308 -4.74 13.53 -14.22
C ALA A 308 -3.33 13.03 -13.82
N ILE A 309 -2.55 12.63 -14.81
CA ILE A 309 -1.20 12.07 -14.62
C ILE A 309 -0.21 13.23 -14.65
N ARG A 310 0.64 13.39 -13.62
CA ARG A 310 1.79 14.30 -13.76
C ARG A 310 2.67 13.75 -14.87
N ALA A 311 2.98 14.57 -15.86
CA ALA A 311 3.78 14.20 -17.04
C ALA A 311 4.95 13.31 -16.65
N LYS A 312 4.98 12.08 -17.17
CA LYS A 312 5.77 10.99 -16.60
C LYS A 312 6.39 10.12 -17.70
N TYR A 313 7.62 9.70 -17.44
CA TYR A 313 8.30 8.74 -18.29
C TYR A 313 8.84 7.52 -17.52
N PRO A 314 8.70 6.30 -18.05
CA PRO A 314 7.88 5.94 -19.21
C PRO A 314 6.39 6.15 -18.92
N ASP A 315 5.61 6.37 -19.97
CA ASP A 315 4.19 6.67 -19.86
C ASP A 315 3.41 5.54 -19.17
N GLY A 316 2.39 5.94 -18.41
CA GLY A 316 1.47 5.02 -17.76
C GLY A 316 0.88 5.62 -16.49
N ALA A 317 -0.43 5.45 -16.30
CA ALA A 317 -1.18 5.87 -15.12
C ALA A 317 -0.70 5.19 -13.81
N PRO A 318 -0.18 5.94 -12.83
CA PRO A 318 0.27 5.37 -11.56
C PRO A 318 -0.80 4.55 -10.80
N GLU A 319 -2.09 4.77 -11.07
CA GLU A 319 -3.21 3.98 -10.53
C GLU A 319 -3.32 2.54 -11.07
N HIS A 320 -2.50 2.17 -12.06
CA HIS A 320 -2.57 0.86 -12.74
C HIS A 320 -1.25 0.08 -12.69
N THR A 321 -0.30 0.50 -11.85
CA THR A 321 1.05 -0.06 -11.84
C THR A 321 1.10 -1.56 -11.57
N GLY A 322 0.24 -2.04 -10.66
CA GLY A 322 0.11 -3.48 -10.38
C GLY A 322 -0.43 -4.32 -11.55
N GLN A 323 -0.83 -3.73 -12.68
CA GLN A 323 -1.18 -4.46 -13.92
C GLN A 323 0.04 -4.71 -14.81
N TRP A 324 1.13 -3.97 -14.61
CA TRP A 324 2.33 -4.02 -15.44
C TRP A 324 3.49 -4.78 -14.81
N LEU A 325 3.35 -5.26 -13.58
CA LEU A 325 4.28 -6.24 -13.03
C LEU A 325 3.99 -7.59 -13.68
N TYR A 326 4.97 -8.19 -14.35
CA TYR A 326 4.83 -9.48 -15.03
C TYR A 326 5.83 -10.49 -14.50
N GLY A 327 5.44 -11.77 -14.45
CA GLY A 327 6.29 -12.84 -13.91
C GLY A 327 6.44 -12.83 -12.39
N ALA A 328 5.56 -12.10 -11.68
CA ALA A 328 5.50 -12.14 -10.23
C ALA A 328 5.17 -13.55 -9.74
N GLY A 329 5.85 -13.99 -8.69
CA GLY A 329 5.68 -15.29 -8.07
C GLY A 329 6.26 -15.29 -6.68
N GLN A 330 6.12 -16.40 -5.95
CA GLN A 330 6.40 -16.52 -4.51
C GLN A 330 7.87 -16.29 -4.07
N SER A 331 8.72 -15.74 -4.93
CA SER A 331 10.09 -15.32 -4.64
C SER A 331 10.14 -13.85 -4.23
N MET A 332 11.07 -13.52 -3.31
CA MET A 332 11.39 -12.15 -2.96
C MET A 332 11.72 -11.31 -4.20
N GLY A 333 10.92 -10.26 -4.45
CA GLY A 333 11.09 -9.37 -5.61
C GLY A 333 10.89 -10.08 -6.95
N GLY A 334 10.07 -11.13 -7.02
CA GLY A 334 9.78 -11.86 -8.26
C GLY A 334 9.00 -11.04 -9.29
N GLY A 335 9.35 -11.18 -10.56
CA GLY A 335 8.75 -10.45 -11.69
C GLY A 335 9.42 -9.10 -11.96
N ASP A 336 9.00 -8.43 -13.03
CA ASP A 336 9.50 -7.10 -13.44
C ASP A 336 8.37 -6.25 -13.99
N TYR A 337 8.48 -4.93 -13.82
CA TYR A 337 7.60 -3.99 -14.49
C TYR A 337 7.94 -3.93 -15.97
N VAL A 338 7.02 -4.39 -16.81
CA VAL A 338 7.20 -4.46 -18.26
C VAL A 338 6.69 -3.21 -18.98
N ASN A 339 6.07 -2.28 -18.26
CA ASN A 339 5.58 -1.00 -18.75
C ASN A 339 5.62 0.05 -17.63
N ALA A 340 5.57 1.33 -17.99
CA ALA A 340 5.55 2.50 -17.10
C ALA A 340 6.74 2.67 -16.14
N PHE A 341 7.74 1.79 -16.19
CA PHE A 341 8.98 1.87 -15.43
C PHE A 341 10.19 1.66 -16.35
N ILE A 342 11.28 2.34 -16.01
CA ILE A 342 12.59 2.12 -16.61
C ILE A 342 13.13 0.77 -16.17
N ARG A 343 13.77 0.07 -17.11
CA ARG A 343 14.39 -1.24 -16.86
C ARG A 343 15.69 -1.10 -16.08
N ASP A 344 15.92 -2.07 -15.20
CA ASP A 344 17.14 -2.14 -14.40
C ASP A 344 18.38 -2.46 -15.24
N GLY A 345 19.56 -2.13 -14.71
CA GLY A 345 20.86 -2.44 -15.31
C GLY A 345 21.37 -1.47 -16.38
N PHE A 346 20.57 -0.47 -16.76
CA PHE A 346 20.97 0.54 -17.77
C PHE A 346 21.38 1.89 -17.18
N THR A 347 21.05 2.13 -15.91
CA THR A 347 21.52 3.28 -15.13
C THR A 347 22.32 2.81 -13.92
N SER A 348 23.02 3.74 -13.28
CA SER A 348 23.73 3.47 -12.02
C SER A 348 23.32 4.48 -10.95
N TRP A 349 23.27 4.03 -9.71
CA TRP A 349 22.88 4.86 -8.56
C TRP A 349 24.11 5.52 -7.96
N THR A 350 24.07 6.85 -7.83
CA THR A 350 25.12 7.59 -7.13
C THR A 350 25.06 7.22 -5.65
N PRO A 351 26.19 6.83 -5.02
CA PRO A 351 26.21 6.40 -3.63
C PRO A 351 25.56 7.41 -2.67
N PRO A 352 25.05 6.96 -1.51
CA PRO A 352 24.51 7.85 -0.49
C PRO A 352 25.51 8.95 -0.09
N ARG A 353 24.98 10.13 0.27
CA ARG A 353 25.80 11.21 0.83
C ARG A 353 26.43 10.74 2.14
N GLN A 354 27.68 11.15 2.37
CA GLN A 354 28.29 10.97 3.68
C GLN A 354 27.56 11.84 4.71
N ARG A 355 27.17 11.23 5.82
CA ARG A 355 26.53 11.87 6.98
C ARG A 355 27.34 11.60 8.22
N SER A 356 27.19 12.44 9.24
CA SER A 356 27.68 12.14 10.59
C SER A 356 27.02 10.85 11.11
N LEU A 357 27.75 10.10 11.93
CA LEU A 357 27.19 8.93 12.59
C LEU A 357 26.18 9.36 13.65
N SER A 358 25.11 8.58 13.78
CA SER A 358 24.20 8.67 14.91
C SER A 358 24.91 8.33 16.23
N ARG A 359 24.32 8.76 17.34
CA ARG A 359 24.65 8.22 18.65
C ARG A 359 23.78 7.00 18.94
N ASP A 360 24.42 5.84 19.08
CA ASP A 360 23.75 4.59 19.44
C ASP A 360 23.45 4.56 20.94
N MET A 361 22.23 4.17 21.31
CA MET A 361 21.79 4.06 22.69
C MET A 361 21.09 2.71 22.86
N ALA A 362 21.45 1.99 23.93
CA ALA A 362 20.86 0.70 24.25
C ALA A 362 20.65 0.57 25.75
N VAL A 363 19.54 -0.06 26.15
CA VAL A 363 19.21 -0.33 27.56
C VAL A 363 18.63 -1.71 27.74
N SER A 364 18.74 -2.24 28.96
CA SER A 364 18.40 -3.62 29.30
C SER A 364 17.69 -3.71 30.65
N SER A 365 17.44 -4.95 31.10
CA SER A 365 16.88 -5.23 32.43
C SER A 365 17.62 -4.55 33.59
N SER A 366 18.94 -4.37 33.51
CA SER A 366 19.71 -3.69 34.56
C SER A 366 19.36 -2.21 34.72
N ASP A 367 18.91 -1.56 33.66
CA ASP A 367 18.49 -0.15 33.66
C ASP A 367 17.05 0.03 34.18
N TRP A 368 16.30 -1.07 34.24
CA TRP A 368 14.89 -1.14 34.61
C TRP A 368 14.60 -2.25 35.65
N PRO A 369 15.19 -2.21 36.86
CA PRO A 369 15.13 -3.31 37.84
C PRO A 369 13.73 -3.60 38.40
N GLY A 370 12.74 -2.71 38.18
CA GLY A 370 11.34 -2.88 38.60
C GLY A 370 10.39 -3.34 37.49
N VAL A 371 10.93 -3.70 36.32
CA VAL A 371 10.16 -4.17 35.16
C VAL A 371 10.32 -5.68 35.02
N GLU A 372 9.24 -6.37 34.71
CA GLU A 372 9.32 -7.76 34.27
C GLU A 372 10.03 -7.83 32.92
N TRP A 373 11.26 -8.32 32.97
CA TRP A 373 12.16 -8.49 31.85
C TRP A 373 12.67 -9.92 31.91
N PRO A 374 11.97 -10.89 31.30
CA PRO A 374 12.39 -12.28 31.34
C PRO A 374 13.82 -12.40 30.76
N MET A 375 14.77 -12.68 31.64
CA MET A 375 16.17 -13.01 31.31
C MET A 375 16.47 -14.46 31.72
N THR A 376 15.43 -15.20 32.13
CA THR A 376 15.52 -16.54 32.68
C THR A 376 14.33 -17.36 32.21
N SER A 377 14.60 -18.53 31.65
CA SER A 377 13.55 -19.52 31.38
C SER A 377 12.92 -20.04 32.69
N PRO A 378 11.71 -20.64 32.64
CA PRO A 378 11.00 -21.15 33.83
C PRO A 378 11.78 -22.14 34.71
N ASP A 379 12.81 -22.79 34.14
CA ASP A 379 13.73 -23.70 34.83
C ASP A 379 14.89 -22.99 35.56
N GLY A 380 14.93 -21.65 35.56
CA GLY A 380 15.96 -20.85 36.21
C GLY A 380 17.28 -20.71 35.43
N SER A 381 17.35 -21.22 34.19
CA SER A 381 18.53 -21.02 33.34
C SER A 381 18.64 -19.55 32.91
N LYS A 382 19.84 -18.96 32.94
CA LYS A 382 20.12 -17.58 32.47
C LYS A 382 20.16 -17.46 30.95
N ILE A 383 19.39 -18.30 30.25
CA ILE A 383 19.30 -18.28 28.79
C ILE A 383 18.12 -17.38 28.44
N TRP A 384 18.38 -16.41 27.56
CA TRP A 384 17.44 -15.40 27.11
C TRP A 384 16.28 -16.02 26.31
N THR A 385 15.06 -15.45 26.43
CA THR A 385 13.79 -16.05 25.98
C THR A 385 13.25 -15.53 24.65
N GLY A 386 13.82 -14.49 24.03
CA GLY A 386 13.49 -14.09 22.65
C GLY A 386 12.92 -12.67 22.45
N GLU A 387 12.75 -11.85 23.49
CA GLU A 387 12.06 -10.56 23.36
C GLU A 387 12.88 -9.44 22.66
N GLY A 388 12.70 -9.27 21.35
CA GLY A 388 13.42 -8.31 20.49
C GLY A 388 14.89 -8.67 20.30
N ASP A 389 15.64 -8.02 19.42
CA ASP A 389 16.89 -8.57 18.86
C ASP A 389 17.84 -9.27 19.86
N PHE A 390 17.98 -8.79 21.11
CA PHE A 390 18.76 -9.49 22.16
C PHE A 390 18.32 -9.12 23.59
N GLY A 391 17.02 -8.90 23.83
CA GLY A 391 16.53 -8.52 25.16
C GLY A 391 16.99 -7.13 25.59
N LYS A 392 17.17 -6.23 24.61
CA LYS A 392 17.59 -4.83 24.82
C LYS A 392 16.74 -3.91 23.96
N PHE A 393 16.37 -2.77 24.51
CA PHE A 393 15.87 -1.67 23.70
C PHE A 393 17.04 -0.96 23.04
N TYR A 394 16.95 -0.69 21.74
CA TYR A 394 17.99 -0.04 20.94
C TYR A 394 17.43 1.11 20.10
N ILE A 395 18.17 2.22 20.04
CA ILE A 395 17.82 3.35 19.17
C ILE A 395 19.07 4.16 18.79
N GLY A 396 19.17 4.60 17.53
CA GLY A 396 20.13 5.60 17.08
C GLY A 396 19.52 7.00 17.06
N VAL A 397 20.30 8.04 17.36
CA VAL A 397 19.84 9.43 17.43
C VAL A 397 20.79 10.37 16.67
N GLY A 398 20.23 11.21 15.79
CA GLY A 398 20.99 12.18 14.98
C GLY A 398 21.74 11.55 13.79
N GLY A 399 22.41 12.39 13.00
CA GLY A 399 23.40 11.98 12.01
C GLY A 399 22.80 11.32 10.77
N THR A 400 22.89 9.99 10.69
CA THR A 400 22.38 9.17 9.58
C THR A 400 20.89 9.38 9.32
N CYS A 401 20.14 9.79 10.35
CA CYS A 401 18.70 10.05 10.32
C CYS A 401 18.30 11.53 10.38
N ASP A 402 19.20 12.47 10.09
CA ASP A 402 18.85 13.90 10.10
C ASP A 402 17.81 14.29 9.03
N ASP A 403 17.48 13.39 8.11
CA ASP A 403 16.42 13.51 7.11
C ASP A 403 15.09 12.82 7.48
N VAL A 404 14.99 12.17 8.64
CA VAL A 404 13.74 11.64 9.19
C VAL A 404 13.27 12.44 10.42
N LYS A 405 11.98 12.35 10.73
CA LYS A 405 11.33 13.14 11.79
C LYS A 405 10.55 12.25 12.78
N PRO A 406 10.97 12.20 14.07
CA PRO A 406 12.17 12.82 14.64
C PRO A 406 13.47 12.19 14.08
N SER A 407 14.61 12.87 14.26
CA SER A 407 15.94 12.34 13.89
C SER A 407 16.40 11.26 14.89
N ALA A 408 15.65 10.16 14.92
CA ALA A 408 15.89 8.99 15.76
C ALA A 408 15.14 7.76 15.20
N GLY A 409 15.64 6.57 15.51
CA GLY A 409 15.03 5.32 15.08
C GLY A 409 15.98 4.14 15.22
N TYR A 410 15.45 2.92 15.13
CA TYR A 410 16.23 1.70 15.21
C TYR A 410 17.30 1.63 14.10
N TRP A 411 16.90 1.94 12.86
CA TRP A 411 17.79 1.91 11.68
C TRP A 411 18.78 3.06 11.59
N CYS A 412 18.69 4.05 12.48
CA CYS A 412 19.62 5.17 12.49
C CYS A 412 21.00 4.74 12.98
N GLY A 413 21.03 3.84 13.96
CA GLY A 413 22.24 3.50 14.69
C GLY A 413 23.36 2.95 13.81
N ALA A 414 24.63 3.21 14.14
CA ALA A 414 25.79 2.68 13.42
C ALA A 414 25.98 1.17 13.60
N HIS A 415 25.50 0.63 14.73
CA HIS A 415 25.58 -0.79 15.06
C HIS A 415 24.22 -1.32 15.51
N PRO A 416 23.19 -1.28 14.62
CA PRO A 416 21.90 -1.85 14.97
C PRO A 416 22.10 -3.34 15.26
N PRO A 417 21.40 -3.94 16.23
CA PRO A 417 21.70 -5.30 16.63
C PRO A 417 21.56 -6.34 15.51
N ARG A 418 20.67 -6.14 14.53
CA ARG A 418 20.58 -6.95 13.29
C ARG A 418 21.84 -6.88 12.40
N GLY A 419 22.69 -5.86 12.57
CA GLY A 419 23.94 -5.70 11.82
C GLY A 419 23.79 -5.28 10.36
N SER A 420 22.60 -4.82 9.93
CA SER A 420 22.36 -4.33 8.57
C SER A 420 22.89 -2.90 8.33
N MET A 421 22.79 -2.43 7.09
CA MET A 421 23.18 -1.06 6.72
C MET A 421 22.27 -0.03 7.41
N THR A 422 22.92 0.99 7.98
CA THR A 422 22.25 2.15 8.56
C THR A 422 21.39 2.88 7.53
N HIS A 423 20.35 3.56 8.01
CA HIS A 423 19.48 4.40 7.19
C HIS A 423 20.26 5.27 6.22
N ASN A 424 20.09 4.98 4.93
CA ASN A 424 20.69 5.72 3.83
C ASN A 424 19.94 5.43 2.53
N SER A 425 20.07 6.34 1.58
CA SER A 425 19.50 6.22 0.24
C SER A 425 20.46 6.79 -0.79
N PRO A 426 20.38 6.37 -2.07
CA PRO A 426 21.16 6.97 -3.15
C PRO A 426 21.02 8.49 -3.20
N SER A 427 22.06 9.17 -3.70
CA SER A 427 22.08 10.63 -3.81
C SER A 427 21.85 11.17 -5.23
N GLY A 428 21.68 10.26 -6.19
CA GLY A 428 21.46 10.59 -7.59
C GLY A 428 21.35 9.35 -8.48
N ILE A 429 21.09 9.59 -9.76
CA ILE A 429 21.15 8.61 -10.85
C ILE A 429 22.16 9.10 -11.88
N ASP A 430 23.04 8.21 -12.31
CA ASP A 430 24.02 8.41 -13.37
C ASP A 430 23.62 7.64 -14.64
N LYS A 431 24.09 8.12 -15.80
CA LYS A 431 23.80 7.55 -17.13
C LYS A 431 22.32 7.64 -17.52
N ALA A 432 21.61 8.65 -17.02
CA ALA A 432 20.18 8.84 -17.30
C ALA A 432 19.91 9.04 -18.81
N SER A 433 20.85 9.65 -19.55
CA SER A 433 20.83 9.80 -21.01
C SER A 433 20.73 8.48 -21.79
N LYS A 434 21.03 7.33 -21.16
CA LYS A 434 20.94 6.00 -21.78
C LYS A 434 19.52 5.48 -21.91
N VAL A 435 18.60 5.98 -21.10
CA VAL A 435 17.23 5.46 -20.95
C VAL A 435 16.16 6.53 -21.11
N LEU A 436 16.55 7.81 -21.18
CA LEU A 436 15.65 8.95 -21.32
C LEU A 436 15.85 9.63 -22.69
N PRO A 437 14.96 9.39 -23.67
CA PRO A 437 15.09 9.93 -25.03
C PRO A 437 15.17 11.45 -25.11
N HIS A 438 14.51 12.16 -24.19
CA HIS A 438 14.47 13.62 -24.18
C HIS A 438 15.46 14.26 -23.20
N PHE A 439 16.35 13.48 -22.58
CA PHE A 439 17.23 13.94 -21.49
C PHE A 439 18.05 15.20 -21.81
N GLN A 440 18.49 15.37 -23.05
CA GLN A 440 19.26 16.55 -23.47
C GLN A 440 18.49 17.87 -23.29
N ASN A 441 17.15 17.80 -23.24
CA ASN A 441 16.29 18.96 -23.06
C ASN A 441 16.00 19.27 -21.58
N TYR A 442 16.40 18.42 -20.64
CA TYR A 442 16.11 18.60 -19.20
C TYR A 442 16.98 19.69 -18.53
N THR A 443 17.71 20.49 -19.30
CA THR A 443 18.80 21.35 -18.79
C THR A 443 18.34 22.67 -18.17
N SER A 444 17.10 23.11 -18.42
CA SER A 444 16.46 24.22 -17.71
C SER A 444 15.34 23.67 -16.84
N LEU A 445 15.66 23.22 -15.63
CA LEU A 445 14.64 22.77 -14.66
C LEU A 445 13.83 23.99 -14.15
N SER A 446 12.96 24.57 -14.99
CA SER A 446 11.99 25.59 -14.54
C SER A 446 11.06 25.00 -13.47
N THR A 447 10.88 23.68 -13.47
CA THR A 447 10.27 22.93 -12.37
C THR A 447 11.18 21.77 -11.97
N LYS A 448 11.05 21.32 -10.71
CA LYS A 448 11.81 20.20 -10.16
C LYS A 448 11.15 18.85 -10.48
N PRO A 449 11.84 17.94 -11.20
CA PRO A 449 11.36 16.58 -11.41
C PRO A 449 11.34 15.76 -10.12
N VAL A 450 10.55 14.69 -10.13
CA VAL A 450 10.55 13.68 -9.06
C VAL A 450 10.86 12.31 -9.63
N ILE A 451 11.84 11.63 -9.04
CA ILE A 451 12.16 10.23 -9.31
C ILE A 451 11.42 9.36 -8.30
N ASN A 452 10.61 8.42 -8.78
CA ASN A 452 10.06 7.36 -7.96
C ASN A 452 10.82 6.08 -8.26
N ALA A 453 11.36 5.42 -7.24
CA ALA A 453 12.22 4.26 -7.42
C ALA A 453 11.93 3.18 -6.39
N TRP A 454 12.01 1.93 -6.81
CA TRP A 454 12.10 0.83 -5.84
C TRP A 454 13.44 0.85 -5.12
N ARG A 455 13.43 0.47 -3.85
CA ARG A 455 14.62 -0.03 -3.17
C ARG A 455 15.22 -1.18 -3.98
N GLY A 456 16.53 -1.14 -4.23
CA GLY A 456 17.25 -2.25 -4.85
C GLY A 456 17.17 -3.53 -3.99
N GLY A 457 17.35 -4.69 -4.63
CA GLY A 457 17.48 -5.97 -3.90
C GLY A 457 16.19 -6.51 -3.29
N GLY A 458 15.06 -6.48 -4.02
CA GLY A 458 13.84 -7.21 -3.64
C GLY A 458 12.52 -6.43 -3.66
N ARG A 459 12.53 -5.13 -4.05
CA ARG A 459 11.35 -4.26 -4.09
C ARG A 459 10.60 -4.21 -2.76
N TRP A 460 11.31 -3.92 -1.67
CA TRP A 460 10.71 -3.89 -0.34
C TRP A 460 9.87 -2.63 -0.11
N PHE A 461 10.37 -1.51 -0.61
CA PHE A 461 9.73 -0.21 -0.46
C PHE A 461 10.15 0.74 -1.58
N SER A 462 9.46 1.88 -1.67
CA SER A 462 9.75 2.91 -2.66
C SER A 462 10.40 4.14 -2.04
N TRP A 463 11.17 4.84 -2.87
CA TRP A 463 11.69 6.17 -2.61
C TRP A 463 11.10 7.18 -3.57
N GLN A 464 10.94 8.41 -3.08
CA GLN A 464 10.64 9.58 -3.88
C GLN A 464 11.74 10.62 -3.70
N PHE A 465 12.47 10.91 -4.78
CA PHE A 465 13.57 11.86 -4.78
C PHE A 465 13.21 13.08 -5.61
N LEU A 466 13.17 14.25 -4.97
CA LEU A 466 13.17 15.51 -5.70
C LEU A 466 14.53 15.69 -6.39
N VAL A 467 14.55 16.09 -7.66
CA VAL A 467 15.79 16.36 -8.39
C VAL A 467 16.14 17.83 -8.25
N ASP A 468 17.31 18.13 -7.68
CA ASP A 468 17.80 19.51 -7.50
C ASP A 468 18.64 19.99 -8.68
N GLU A 469 19.38 19.09 -9.34
CA GLU A 469 20.33 19.44 -10.39
C GLU A 469 20.43 18.35 -11.46
N VAL A 470 20.50 18.73 -12.73
CA VAL A 470 20.98 17.87 -13.82
C VAL A 470 22.41 18.27 -14.16
N ARG A 471 23.36 17.34 -14.01
CA ARG A 471 24.80 17.58 -14.22
C ARG A 471 25.39 16.54 -15.17
N GLY A 472 25.65 16.95 -16.40
CA GLY A 472 26.11 16.02 -17.44
C GLY A 472 25.04 14.96 -17.72
N GLU A 473 25.37 13.68 -17.57
CA GLU A 473 24.43 12.55 -17.71
C GLU A 473 23.77 12.13 -16.38
N SER A 474 23.91 12.94 -15.34
CA SER A 474 23.48 12.61 -13.98
C SER A 474 22.37 13.52 -13.50
N MET A 475 21.46 12.97 -12.69
CA MET A 475 20.47 13.71 -11.92
C MET A 475 20.83 13.61 -10.44
N VAL A 476 21.03 14.76 -9.79
CA VAL A 476 21.38 14.86 -8.37
C VAL A 476 20.11 15.09 -7.57
N PHE A 477 19.86 14.24 -6.58
CA PHE A 477 18.67 14.31 -5.75
C PHE A 477 18.80 15.43 -4.72
N SER A 478 17.71 15.85 -4.09
CA SER A 478 17.79 16.80 -3.00
C SER A 478 18.42 16.20 -1.75
N ALA A 479 19.07 17.03 -0.94
CA ALA A 479 19.59 16.65 0.37
C ALA A 479 18.58 16.88 1.50
N HIS A 480 17.51 17.65 1.24
CA HIS A 480 16.60 18.16 2.25
C HIS A 480 15.13 17.84 1.98
N ARG A 481 14.81 17.38 0.76
CA ARG A 481 13.43 17.10 0.35
C ARG A 481 13.34 15.78 -0.41
N GLY A 482 12.44 14.92 0.03
CA GLY A 482 12.30 13.56 -0.46
C GLY A 482 11.44 12.75 0.50
N GLY A 483 11.05 11.56 0.05
CA GLY A 483 10.34 10.56 0.85
C GLY A 483 11.11 9.26 0.84
N ASN A 484 11.43 8.76 2.03
CA ASN A 484 11.93 7.40 2.19
C ASN A 484 10.91 6.63 3.01
N GLN A 485 10.34 5.58 2.41
CA GLN A 485 9.41 4.71 3.09
C GLN A 485 10.10 3.59 3.88
N GLY A 486 11.39 3.35 3.67
CA GLY A 486 12.14 2.31 4.34
C GLY A 486 13.10 2.82 5.42
N GLY A 487 13.16 2.09 6.54
CA GLY A 487 14.14 2.29 7.58
C GLY A 487 15.53 1.79 7.22
N GLU A 488 15.64 0.54 6.76
CA GLU A 488 16.92 -0.07 6.40
C GLU A 488 17.55 0.62 5.19
N GLY A 489 18.84 0.98 5.29
CA GLY A 489 19.53 1.64 4.18
C GLY A 489 19.97 0.69 3.08
N VAL A 490 19.97 1.16 1.84
CA VAL A 490 20.65 0.49 0.73
C VAL A 490 21.21 1.48 -0.28
N LYS A 491 22.30 1.09 -0.94
CA LYS A 491 23.07 1.98 -1.83
C LYS A 491 22.59 2.00 -3.27
N THR A 492 21.61 1.17 -3.62
CA THR A 492 21.12 1.00 -5.00
C THR A 492 19.60 1.01 -5.03
N GLY A 493 19.03 1.56 -6.10
CA GLY A 493 17.61 1.38 -6.44
C GLY A 493 17.40 0.26 -7.45
N GLY A 494 16.14 -0.12 -7.63
CA GLY A 494 15.65 -0.95 -8.72
C GLY A 494 14.88 -0.11 -9.74
N GLN A 495 13.86 -0.70 -10.36
CA GLN A 495 13.11 -0.03 -11.42
C GLN A 495 12.51 1.29 -10.94
N TRP A 496 12.55 2.30 -11.79
CA TRP A 496 12.20 3.67 -11.45
C TRP A 496 11.47 4.39 -12.59
N TRP A 497 10.84 5.51 -12.30
CA TRP A 497 10.30 6.43 -13.27
C TRP A 497 10.57 7.88 -12.87
N ILE A 498 10.41 8.80 -13.82
CA ILE A 498 10.49 10.25 -13.58
C ILE A 498 9.14 10.90 -13.88
N GLU A 499 8.75 11.90 -13.09
CA GLU A 499 7.59 12.74 -13.34
C GLU A 499 7.90 14.23 -13.18
N ASN A 500 6.95 15.07 -13.59
CA ASN A 500 7.01 16.53 -13.54
C ASN A 500 8.08 17.11 -14.48
N VAL A 501 8.05 16.64 -15.73
CA VAL A 501 8.94 17.08 -16.82
C VAL A 501 8.09 17.44 -18.04
N LEU A 502 8.25 18.64 -18.60
CA LEU A 502 7.43 19.13 -19.71
C LEU A 502 7.58 18.29 -20.97
N GLU A 503 8.80 17.85 -21.28
CA GLU A 503 9.12 17.01 -22.43
C GLU A 503 8.37 15.67 -22.41
N GLU A 504 8.07 15.18 -21.21
CA GLU A 504 7.34 13.93 -20.98
C GLU A 504 5.84 14.16 -20.84
N CYS A 505 5.32 15.34 -21.18
CA CYS A 505 3.88 15.60 -21.29
C CYS A 505 3.43 15.27 -22.71
N ASP A 506 3.34 13.98 -23.03
CA ASP A 506 3.07 13.51 -24.38
C ASP A 506 2.14 12.29 -24.53
N ALA A 507 1.63 11.76 -23.42
CA ALA A 507 0.56 10.77 -23.36
C ALA A 507 -0.81 11.39 -23.04
N PRO A 508 -1.93 10.72 -23.37
CA PRO A 508 -3.25 11.15 -22.91
C PRO A 508 -3.36 11.27 -21.39
N ASN A 509 -4.11 12.29 -20.94
CA ASN A 509 -4.38 12.61 -19.54
C ASN A 509 -3.15 13.09 -18.73
N GLU A 510 -2.04 13.38 -19.38
CA GLU A 510 -0.87 13.96 -18.72
C GLU A 510 -0.97 15.48 -18.59
N PHE A 511 -0.38 16.02 -17.53
CA PHE A 511 -0.28 17.46 -17.31
C PHE A 511 1.10 17.87 -16.78
N PHE A 512 1.45 19.12 -17.05
CA PHE A 512 2.63 19.79 -16.50
C PHE A 512 2.27 21.25 -16.22
N TYR A 513 2.69 21.79 -15.08
CA TYR A 513 2.49 23.21 -14.77
C TYR A 513 3.83 23.90 -14.64
N ASP A 514 4.10 24.84 -15.54
CA ASP A 514 5.29 25.69 -15.47
C ASP A 514 5.02 26.86 -14.53
N HIS A 515 5.71 26.88 -13.39
CA HIS A 515 5.50 27.91 -12.36
C HIS A 515 6.06 29.28 -12.77
N GLU A 516 7.10 29.32 -13.61
CA GLU A 516 7.73 30.58 -14.03
C GLU A 516 6.85 31.32 -15.04
N SER A 517 6.36 30.58 -16.05
CA SER A 517 5.49 31.13 -17.09
C SER A 517 4.00 31.10 -16.73
N ARG A 518 3.62 30.43 -15.63
CA ARG A 518 2.24 30.20 -15.17
C ARG A 518 1.36 29.51 -16.22
N MET A 519 1.96 28.60 -16.98
CA MET A 519 1.30 27.86 -18.04
C MET A 519 0.96 26.43 -17.58
N LEU A 520 -0.31 26.04 -17.69
CA LEU A 520 -0.74 24.65 -17.54
C LEU A 520 -0.73 23.97 -18.90
N TYR A 521 0.10 22.95 -19.05
CA TYR A 521 0.10 22.04 -20.19
C TYR A 521 -0.75 20.82 -19.86
N PHE A 522 -1.62 20.42 -20.78
CA PHE A 522 -2.46 19.22 -20.64
C PHE A 522 -2.60 18.51 -21.98
N SER A 523 -2.36 17.20 -21.97
CA SER A 523 -2.49 16.34 -23.13
C SER A 523 -3.83 15.60 -23.09
N PHE A 524 -4.78 16.05 -23.89
CA PHE A 524 -6.10 15.42 -23.98
C PHE A 524 -6.04 14.09 -24.73
N ASN A 525 -7.06 13.25 -24.56
CA ASN A 525 -7.19 12.06 -25.39
C ASN A 525 -7.25 12.45 -26.88
N GLY A 526 -6.48 11.75 -27.73
CA GLY A 526 -6.29 12.06 -29.14
C GLY A 526 -7.58 12.05 -29.99
N THR A 527 -8.68 11.48 -29.47
CA THR A 527 -10.01 11.45 -30.11
C THR A 527 -10.90 12.65 -29.78
N ASN A 528 -10.55 13.47 -28.78
CA ASN A 528 -11.36 14.59 -28.32
C ASN A 528 -11.07 15.93 -29.05
N THR A 529 -12.11 16.75 -29.06
CA THR A 529 -12.18 18.13 -29.54
C THR A 529 -11.35 19.10 -28.68
N GLU A 530 -10.98 20.23 -29.26
CA GLU A 530 -10.40 21.40 -28.58
C GLU A 530 -11.08 21.70 -27.23
N PRO A 531 -10.32 22.12 -26.20
CA PRO A 531 -10.89 22.53 -24.92
C PRO A 531 -11.88 23.68 -25.09
N ASP A 532 -13.06 23.57 -24.50
CA ASP A 532 -14.16 24.52 -24.70
C ASP A 532 -14.53 25.32 -23.45
N GLY A 533 -13.87 25.05 -22.33
CA GLY A 533 -14.10 25.71 -21.04
C GLY A 533 -15.22 25.07 -20.22
N SER A 534 -15.81 23.96 -20.66
CA SER A 534 -16.79 23.19 -19.87
C SER A 534 -16.14 22.23 -18.86
N GLU A 535 -14.84 21.98 -19.01
CA GLU A 535 -14.06 21.07 -18.19
C GLU A 535 -14.06 21.49 -16.72
N GLN A 536 -14.28 20.54 -15.81
CA GLN A 536 -14.22 20.79 -14.38
C GLN A 536 -12.83 20.47 -13.85
N TRP A 537 -12.04 21.51 -13.63
CA TRP A 537 -10.68 21.41 -13.10
C TRP A 537 -10.66 21.60 -11.59
N VAL A 538 -9.97 20.71 -10.88
CA VAL A 538 -9.72 20.85 -9.44
C VAL A 538 -8.24 20.62 -9.14
N LEU A 539 -7.61 21.58 -8.49
CA LEU A 539 -6.23 21.51 -8.01
C LEU A 539 -6.22 21.07 -6.53
N PRO A 540 -5.73 19.88 -6.16
CA PRO A 540 -5.51 19.51 -4.76
C PRO A 540 -4.55 20.50 -4.08
N VAL A 541 -4.98 21.14 -2.99
CA VAL A 541 -4.18 22.16 -2.28
C VAL A 541 -4.09 21.93 -0.77
N THR A 542 -4.91 21.03 -0.22
CA THR A 542 -4.95 20.76 1.23
C THR A 542 -4.57 19.31 1.51
N GLN A 543 -3.50 19.10 2.31
CA GLN A 543 -3.03 17.77 2.70
C GLN A 543 -3.93 17.14 3.78
N VAL A 544 -4.25 17.91 4.82
CA VAL A 544 -5.13 17.50 5.93
C VAL A 544 -6.44 18.26 5.85
N LEU A 545 -7.54 17.59 5.52
CA LEU A 545 -8.85 18.23 5.42
C LEU A 545 -9.48 18.41 6.80
N LEU A 546 -9.39 17.39 7.67
CA LEU A 546 -9.92 17.43 9.02
C LEU A 546 -8.82 17.10 10.04
N ASN A 547 -8.65 17.98 11.02
CA ASN A 547 -7.82 17.73 12.20
C ASN A 547 -8.72 17.70 13.45
N ILE A 548 -8.85 16.52 14.06
CA ILE A 548 -9.80 16.24 15.14
C ILE A 548 -9.02 16.04 16.44
N THR A 549 -9.16 16.96 17.39
CA THR A 549 -8.65 16.81 18.76
C THR A 549 -9.76 16.78 19.81
N SER A 550 -10.99 17.11 19.41
CA SER A 550 -12.19 16.98 20.25
C SER A 550 -12.63 15.52 20.37
N SER A 551 -12.76 15.05 21.61
CA SER A 551 -13.31 13.72 21.91
C SER A 551 -14.79 13.63 21.60
N ASP A 552 -15.31 12.41 21.47
CA ASP A 552 -16.72 12.12 21.18
C ASP A 552 -17.23 12.73 19.86
N SER A 553 -16.32 13.17 18.98
CA SER A 553 -16.64 13.71 17.66
C SER A 553 -16.87 12.61 16.63
N SER A 554 -17.63 12.92 15.57
CA SER A 554 -17.89 11.95 14.51
C SER A 554 -18.07 12.56 13.12
N LEU A 555 -17.52 11.90 12.11
CA LEU A 555 -17.76 12.17 10.68
C LEU A 555 -18.48 10.97 10.06
N ARG A 556 -19.64 11.18 9.42
CA ARG A 556 -20.43 10.06 8.91
C ARG A 556 -21.07 10.34 7.55
N GLY A 557 -21.06 9.35 6.65
CA GLY A 557 -21.87 9.38 5.43
C GLY A 557 -21.46 10.41 4.38
N VAL A 558 -20.20 10.83 4.36
CA VAL A 558 -19.68 11.82 3.41
C VAL A 558 -18.65 11.20 2.47
N GLU A 559 -18.44 11.81 1.31
CA GLU A 559 -17.23 11.57 0.52
C GLU A 559 -16.12 12.53 0.97
N VAL A 560 -14.90 12.03 1.12
CA VAL A 560 -13.69 12.80 1.41
C VAL A 560 -12.68 12.52 0.29
N ARG A 561 -12.23 13.57 -0.40
CA ARG A 561 -11.45 13.41 -1.63
C ARG A 561 -10.45 14.54 -1.89
N ASP A 562 -9.58 14.31 -2.87
CA ASP A 562 -8.66 15.30 -3.45
C ASP A 562 -7.73 15.97 -2.42
N SER A 563 -7.21 15.20 -1.46
CA SER A 563 -6.11 15.69 -0.62
C SER A 563 -4.85 15.87 -1.46
N MET A 564 -4.06 16.88 -1.11
CA MET A 564 -2.76 17.14 -1.74
C MET A 564 -1.76 16.03 -1.41
N LEU A 565 -0.82 15.84 -2.33
CA LEU A 565 0.25 14.86 -2.28
C LEU A 565 1.17 15.04 -1.05
N THR A 566 1.60 13.93 -0.44
CA THR A 566 2.40 13.92 0.80
C THR A 566 3.72 13.16 0.70
N TYR A 567 4.04 12.49 -0.40
CA TYR A 567 5.19 11.58 -0.44
C TYR A 567 6.55 12.28 -0.27
N LEU A 568 6.66 13.61 -0.46
CA LEU A 568 7.89 14.38 -0.21
C LEU A 568 7.95 14.99 1.20
N GLU A 569 6.88 14.82 1.99
CA GLU A 569 6.84 15.32 3.35
C GLU A 569 7.75 14.51 4.27
N PRO A 570 8.25 15.10 5.37
CA PRO A 570 9.15 14.41 6.28
C PRO A 570 8.55 13.11 6.83
N HIS A 571 9.21 11.99 6.53
CA HIS A 571 8.90 10.68 7.06
C HIS A 571 9.57 10.48 8.42
N GLY A 572 9.00 9.63 9.26
CA GLY A 572 9.62 9.19 10.49
C GLY A 572 9.73 7.68 10.56
N LEU A 573 10.71 7.20 11.32
CA LEU A 573 10.88 5.78 11.65
C LEU A 573 10.16 5.54 12.97
N PRO A 574 9.01 4.84 13.00
CA PRO A 574 8.13 4.89 14.13
C PRO A 574 8.53 3.95 15.27
N SER A 575 9.27 2.89 14.96
CA SER A 575 9.69 1.86 15.90
C SER A 575 10.80 0.98 15.31
N GLY A 576 10.88 -0.29 15.74
CA GLY A 576 11.89 -1.26 15.29
C GLY A 576 11.63 -1.88 13.92
N GLY A 577 10.42 -1.74 13.37
CA GLY A 577 10.08 -2.24 12.02
C GLY A 577 10.66 -1.40 10.88
N ASP A 578 10.41 -1.85 9.65
CA ASP A 578 11.08 -1.31 8.45
C ASP A 578 10.34 -0.13 7.83
N TRP A 579 9.10 0.14 8.25
CA TRP A 579 8.26 1.14 7.61
C TRP A 579 8.58 2.53 8.14
N ALA A 580 8.62 3.48 7.23
CA ALA A 580 8.67 4.90 7.48
C ALA A 580 7.46 5.55 6.83
N LEU A 581 6.88 6.52 7.51
CA LEU A 581 5.69 7.22 7.03
C LEU A 581 5.64 8.65 7.57
N GLU A 582 4.96 9.51 6.85
CA GLU A 582 4.59 10.84 7.32
C GLU A 582 3.42 10.77 8.33
N ARG A 583 3.43 11.64 9.35
CA ARG A 583 2.30 11.82 10.28
C ARG A 583 1.22 12.73 9.68
N LEU A 584 0.79 12.43 8.46
CA LEU A 584 -0.22 13.19 7.70
C LEU A 584 -1.24 12.24 7.06
N ALA A 585 -2.48 12.70 6.96
CA ALA A 585 -3.57 12.03 6.25
C ALA A 585 -4.68 13.05 5.93
N ALA A 586 -5.61 12.70 5.05
CA ALA A 586 -6.79 13.53 4.79
C ALA A 586 -7.60 13.80 6.07
N ILE A 587 -7.65 12.83 6.99
CA ILE A 587 -8.22 12.97 8.33
C ILE A 587 -7.16 12.60 9.37
N VAL A 588 -6.84 13.53 10.27
CA VAL A 588 -5.97 13.28 11.43
C VAL A 588 -6.80 13.35 12.70
N ILE A 589 -6.73 12.31 13.52
CA ILE A 589 -7.30 12.27 14.87
C ILE A 589 -6.13 12.28 15.85
N ARG A 590 -6.07 13.29 16.72
CA ARG A 590 -4.92 13.49 17.62
C ARG A 590 -5.36 13.66 19.07
N ASP A 591 -4.74 12.87 19.96
CA ASP A 591 -4.92 12.97 21.42
C ASP A 591 -6.40 13.07 21.87
N ALA A 592 -7.27 12.27 21.24
CA ALA A 592 -8.72 12.32 21.42
C ALA A 592 -9.31 10.94 21.74
N SER A 593 -10.44 10.90 22.43
CA SER A 593 -11.16 9.67 22.78
C SER A 593 -12.49 9.55 22.03
N ASN A 594 -12.93 8.32 21.76
CA ASN A 594 -14.26 8.00 21.22
C ASN A 594 -14.61 8.70 19.90
N VAL A 595 -13.63 8.97 19.04
CA VAL A 595 -13.85 9.59 17.73
C VAL A 595 -14.32 8.55 16.73
N THR A 596 -15.38 8.84 15.97
CA THR A 596 -15.94 7.91 14.97
C THR A 596 -15.83 8.46 13.55
N VAL A 597 -15.30 7.67 12.61
CA VAL A 597 -15.43 7.91 11.17
C VAL A 597 -16.18 6.74 10.56
N ALA A 598 -17.37 6.99 10.00
CA ALA A 598 -18.28 5.93 9.63
C ALA A 598 -19.00 6.11 8.29
N ASP A 599 -19.29 4.99 7.63
CA ASP A 599 -20.12 4.90 6.42
C ASP A 599 -19.74 5.91 5.31
N SER A 600 -18.47 6.32 5.26
CA SER A 600 -17.95 7.37 4.39
C SER A 600 -17.14 6.78 3.22
N LEU A 601 -17.07 7.53 2.11
CA LEU A 601 -16.18 7.21 0.99
C LEU A 601 -14.92 8.08 1.07
N LEU A 602 -13.76 7.47 1.23
CA LEU A 602 -12.47 8.15 1.15
C LEU A 602 -11.80 7.78 -0.17
N THR A 603 -11.66 8.73 -1.10
CA THR A 603 -11.20 8.39 -2.45
C THR A 603 -10.36 9.46 -3.10
N LYS A 604 -9.41 9.05 -3.97
CA LYS A 604 -8.53 9.97 -4.73
C LYS A 604 -7.78 10.93 -3.80
N LEU A 605 -7.28 10.38 -2.69
CA LEU A 605 -6.44 11.04 -1.70
C LEU A 605 -4.99 10.77 -2.05
N ASP A 606 -4.14 11.80 -2.09
CA ASP A 606 -2.77 11.69 -2.65
C ASP A 606 -1.73 11.31 -1.58
N GLY A 607 -2.19 11.04 -0.36
CA GLY A 607 -1.42 10.56 0.80
C GLY A 607 -2.19 9.48 1.56
N ASN A 608 -2.07 9.45 2.89
CA ASN A 608 -2.85 8.54 3.75
C ASN A 608 -4.33 8.97 3.89
N GLY A 609 -5.21 8.00 4.13
CA GLY A 609 -6.64 8.24 4.34
C GLY A 609 -6.96 8.80 5.73
N ILE A 610 -6.77 7.99 6.78
CA ILE A 610 -6.99 8.36 8.19
C ILE A 610 -5.72 8.07 9.01
N PHE A 611 -5.31 9.02 9.85
CA PHE A 611 -4.17 8.86 10.76
C PHE A 611 -4.59 9.06 12.23
N LEU A 612 -4.24 8.11 13.09
CA LEU A 612 -4.38 8.21 14.54
C LEU A 612 -3.04 8.60 15.17
N ASP A 613 -2.96 9.81 15.71
CA ASP A 613 -1.72 10.44 16.15
C ASP A 613 -1.69 10.62 17.68
N GLY A 614 -0.71 10.02 18.34
CA GLY A 614 -0.53 10.16 19.80
C GLY A 614 -1.58 9.42 20.63
N ALA A 615 -2.10 10.05 21.69
CA ALA A 615 -2.93 9.40 22.71
C ALA A 615 -4.40 9.22 22.29
N VAL A 616 -4.64 8.62 21.12
CA VAL A 616 -6.00 8.31 20.65
C VAL A 616 -6.56 7.10 21.41
N LYS A 617 -7.80 7.18 21.89
CA LYS A 617 -8.42 6.10 22.64
C LYS A 617 -9.79 5.75 22.09
N ASN A 618 -10.07 4.46 21.92
CA ASN A 618 -11.39 3.96 21.52
C ASN A 618 -11.93 4.63 20.23
N ALA A 619 -11.05 4.91 19.26
CA ALA A 619 -11.50 5.41 17.96
C ALA A 619 -12.26 4.30 17.21
N SER A 620 -13.26 4.67 16.41
CA SER A 620 -14.11 3.74 15.67
C SER A 620 -14.12 4.10 14.19
N LEU A 621 -13.48 3.28 13.35
CA LEU A 621 -13.41 3.43 11.90
C LEU A 621 -14.26 2.33 11.26
N THR A 622 -15.52 2.63 10.90
CA THR A 622 -16.50 1.58 10.60
C THR A 622 -17.32 1.80 9.34
N GLY A 623 -17.44 0.78 8.48
CA GLY A 623 -18.32 0.85 7.31
C GLY A 623 -17.83 1.77 6.19
N ASN A 624 -16.57 2.20 6.23
CA ASN A 624 -16.03 3.13 5.23
C ASN A 624 -15.54 2.37 3.97
N GLU A 625 -15.59 3.03 2.82
CA GLU A 625 -14.90 2.60 1.60
C GLU A 625 -13.67 3.47 1.37
N PHE A 626 -12.53 2.84 1.08
CA PHE A 626 -11.30 3.49 0.64
C PHE A 626 -10.96 3.04 -0.78
N SER A 627 -10.75 3.98 -1.69
CA SER A 627 -10.32 3.69 -3.06
C SER A 627 -9.37 4.71 -3.64
N TYR A 628 -8.38 4.28 -4.42
CA TYR A 628 -7.41 5.16 -5.07
C TYR A 628 -6.67 6.06 -4.08
N ILE A 629 -6.04 5.42 -3.08
CA ILE A 629 -5.29 6.08 -2.00
C ILE A 629 -3.81 6.11 -2.35
N GLY A 630 -3.18 7.28 -2.18
CA GLY A 630 -1.76 7.51 -2.49
C GLY A 630 -0.81 6.66 -1.67
N SER A 631 -1.14 6.44 -0.40
CA SER A 631 -0.38 5.66 0.58
C SER A 631 -1.28 4.66 1.33
N SER A 632 -1.23 4.60 2.66
CA SER A 632 -2.05 3.70 3.48
C SER A 632 -3.48 4.22 3.66
N ALA A 633 -4.46 3.31 3.73
CA ALA A 633 -5.85 3.69 3.99
C ALA A 633 -6.01 4.22 5.42
N MET A 634 -5.48 3.49 6.39
CA MET A 634 -5.53 3.84 7.80
C MET A 634 -4.19 3.55 8.47
N ALA A 635 -3.70 4.49 9.28
CA ALA A 635 -2.45 4.37 10.00
C ALA A 635 -2.57 4.86 11.45
N ALA A 636 -1.84 4.26 12.38
CA ALA A 636 -1.76 4.66 13.78
C ALA A 636 -0.31 4.75 14.24
N TRP A 637 0.06 5.85 14.91
CA TRP A 637 1.40 6.00 15.48
C TRP A 637 1.38 6.77 16.81
N GLY A 638 1.76 6.09 17.89
CA GLY A 638 1.91 6.66 19.22
C GLY A 638 3.24 7.34 19.52
N TYR A 639 3.41 7.68 20.79
CA TYR A 639 4.61 8.22 21.41
C TYR A 639 4.92 7.47 22.71
N THR A 640 6.20 7.34 23.05
CA THR A 640 6.66 6.82 24.35
C THR A 640 7.41 7.92 25.13
N GLY A 641 7.91 7.61 26.33
CA GLY A 641 8.73 8.54 27.13
C GLY A 641 10.15 8.75 26.58
N ASP A 642 10.83 9.81 27.02
CA ASP A 642 12.25 10.06 26.70
C ASP A 642 13.23 9.35 27.67
N CYS A 643 12.73 8.82 28.79
CA CYS A 643 13.56 8.15 29.80
C CYS A 643 14.08 6.82 29.27
N LEU A 644 15.38 6.58 29.41
CA LEU A 644 16.03 5.33 29.02
C LEU A 644 16.29 4.41 30.21
N ASN A 645 16.24 4.91 31.45
CA ASN A 645 16.39 4.12 32.68
C ASN A 645 15.34 4.51 33.74
N ALA A 646 15.18 3.66 34.76
CA ALA A 646 14.09 3.77 35.74
C ALA A 646 14.05 5.08 36.53
N ASN A 647 15.20 5.70 36.80
CA ASN A 647 15.29 7.00 37.50
C ASN A 647 15.33 8.21 36.54
N CYS A 648 15.25 7.97 35.23
CA CYS A 648 15.33 8.97 34.18
C CYS A 648 16.61 9.85 34.23
N SER A 649 17.73 9.33 34.76
CA SER A 649 19.02 10.03 34.72
C SER A 649 19.69 9.94 33.34
N LEU A 650 19.25 9.00 32.50
CA LEU A 650 19.63 8.87 31.10
C LEU A 650 18.39 9.08 30.23
N THR A 651 18.46 10.03 29.30
CA THR A 651 17.33 10.37 28.41
C THR A 651 17.76 10.50 26.96
N LEU A 652 16.78 10.31 26.07
CA LEU A 652 16.85 10.83 24.71
C LEU A 652 16.88 12.37 24.72
N PRO A 653 17.29 13.02 23.61
CA PRO A 653 17.05 14.44 23.45
C PRO A 653 15.58 14.77 23.71
N LYS A 654 15.36 15.88 24.39
CA LYS A 654 14.01 16.29 24.80
C LYS A 654 13.09 16.38 23.57
N GLY A 655 11.96 15.68 23.62
CA GLY A 655 10.96 15.70 22.57
C GLY A 655 11.17 14.68 21.45
N THR A 656 12.15 13.77 21.58
CA THR A 656 12.27 12.62 20.67
C THR A 656 11.07 11.69 20.81
N LEU A 657 10.62 11.42 22.03
CA LEU A 657 9.42 10.63 22.39
C LEU A 657 9.39 9.20 21.84
N MET A 658 10.56 8.54 21.86
CA MET A 658 10.77 7.19 21.31
C MET A 658 11.59 6.29 22.23
N GLY A 659 11.56 6.49 23.55
CA GLY A 659 12.21 5.58 24.51
C GLY A 659 11.41 4.30 24.75
N PRO A 660 11.91 3.39 25.61
CA PRO A 660 11.22 2.14 25.93
C PRO A 660 10.00 2.32 26.83
N ASP A 661 9.89 3.44 27.57
CA ASP A 661 8.84 3.62 28.57
C ASP A 661 7.49 4.01 27.94
N GLY A 662 6.65 3.01 27.73
CA GLY A 662 5.29 3.13 27.19
C GLY A 662 4.20 3.32 28.23
N ARG A 663 4.51 3.29 29.54
CA ARG A 663 3.51 3.26 30.62
C ARG A 663 2.61 4.49 30.66
N GLY A 664 3.07 5.61 30.09
CA GLY A 664 2.28 6.82 29.94
C GLY A 664 1.13 6.72 28.93
N MET A 665 1.06 5.64 28.14
CA MET A 665 0.00 5.36 27.16
C MET A 665 -0.32 6.55 26.23
N ARG A 666 0.72 7.26 25.77
CA ARG A 666 0.59 8.30 24.73
C ARG A 666 0.52 7.69 23.33
N ALA A 667 -0.28 6.65 23.21
CA ALA A 667 -0.35 5.74 22.08
C ALA A 667 -1.81 5.43 21.74
N PRO A 668 -2.13 5.21 20.44
CA PRO A 668 -3.44 4.73 20.07
C PRO A 668 -3.75 3.40 20.77
N HIS A 669 -4.91 3.30 21.42
CA HIS A 669 -5.35 2.03 22.00
C HIS A 669 -6.87 1.84 22.03
N GLY A 670 -7.29 0.58 21.92
CA GLY A 670 -8.71 0.22 21.90
C GLY A 670 -9.43 0.59 20.60
N THR A 671 -8.69 0.83 19.52
CA THR A 671 -9.26 1.22 18.21
C THR A 671 -10.10 0.09 17.61
N LEU A 672 -11.30 0.39 17.15
CA LEU A 672 -12.16 -0.53 16.40
C LEU A 672 -12.12 -0.17 14.90
N VAL A 673 -11.65 -1.10 14.07
CA VAL A 673 -11.68 -1.01 12.60
C VAL A 673 -12.58 -2.12 12.09
N LYS A 674 -13.79 -1.79 11.68
CA LYS A 674 -14.82 -2.81 11.40
C LYS A 674 -15.59 -2.59 10.10
N SER A 675 -15.78 -3.67 9.34
CA SER A 675 -16.63 -3.69 8.14
C SER A 675 -16.25 -2.62 7.11
N ASN A 676 -14.96 -2.29 6.98
CA ASN A 676 -14.48 -1.39 5.94
C ASN A 676 -14.16 -2.17 4.65
N LEU A 677 -14.31 -1.50 3.51
CA LEU A 677 -13.79 -1.94 2.23
C LEU A 677 -12.58 -1.09 1.86
N VAL A 678 -11.45 -1.72 1.54
CA VAL A 678 -10.25 -1.02 1.10
C VAL A 678 -9.71 -1.62 -0.20
N ARG A 679 -9.61 -0.82 -1.26
CA ARG A 679 -9.10 -1.26 -2.56
C ARG A 679 -8.25 -0.21 -3.25
N GLU A 680 -7.32 -0.63 -4.12
CA GLU A 680 -6.47 0.26 -4.92
C GLU A 680 -5.75 1.31 -4.08
N ILE A 681 -4.83 0.86 -3.22
CA ILE A 681 -4.04 1.73 -2.34
C ILE A 681 -2.57 1.75 -2.75
N GLY A 682 -1.79 2.66 -2.16
CA GLY A 682 -0.36 2.79 -2.43
C GLY A 682 -0.05 3.15 -3.89
N ILE A 683 -0.81 4.08 -4.48
CA ILE A 683 -0.57 4.58 -5.85
C ILE A 683 0.87 5.11 -5.98
N TRP A 684 1.32 5.90 -5.00
CA TRP A 684 2.64 6.52 -4.98
C TRP A 684 3.60 5.79 -4.07
N GLN A 685 3.12 5.54 -2.86
CA GLN A 685 3.88 4.99 -1.76
C GLN A 685 3.61 3.49 -1.67
N LYS A 686 4.61 2.69 -2.00
CA LYS A 686 4.45 1.24 -2.16
C LYS A 686 4.57 0.47 -0.85
N GLN A 687 5.11 1.04 0.21
CA GLN A 687 5.05 0.47 1.55
C GLN A 687 3.80 0.99 2.27
N SER A 688 2.65 0.44 1.88
CA SER A 688 1.30 0.89 2.28
C SER A 688 0.39 -0.27 2.64
N SER A 689 -0.54 -0.03 3.57
CA SER A 689 -1.47 -1.03 4.11
C SER A 689 -2.93 -0.57 4.13
N MET A 690 -3.87 -1.52 4.23
CA MET A 690 -5.21 -1.22 4.75
C MET A 690 -5.10 -0.66 6.17
N TRP A 691 -4.30 -1.33 7.00
CA TRP A 691 -4.03 -0.92 8.37
C TRP A 691 -2.53 -1.01 8.68
N PHE A 692 -1.93 0.13 8.99
CA PHE A 692 -0.60 0.24 9.55
C PHE A 692 -0.69 0.63 11.03
N GLN A 693 0.12 0.03 11.90
CA GLN A 693 0.29 0.54 13.26
C GLN A 693 1.72 0.47 13.77
N ALA A 694 2.08 1.46 14.59
CA ALA A 694 3.31 1.49 15.38
C ALA A 694 3.04 2.14 16.74
N VAL A 695 3.66 1.65 17.82
CA VAL A 695 3.45 2.14 19.19
C VAL A 695 1.95 2.27 19.46
N THR A 696 1.24 1.16 19.29
CA THR A 696 -0.23 1.07 19.28
C THR A 696 -0.64 -0.29 19.85
N ALA A 697 -1.73 -0.36 20.62
CA ALA A 697 -2.14 -1.58 21.32
C ALA A 697 -3.67 -1.81 21.32
N GLU A 698 -4.09 -3.03 21.58
CA GLU A 698 -5.51 -3.41 21.72
C GLU A 698 -6.39 -2.99 20.52
N THR A 699 -5.83 -2.99 19.30
CA THR A 699 -6.58 -2.73 18.07
C THR A 699 -7.47 -3.92 17.73
N GLN A 700 -8.70 -3.66 17.31
CA GLN A 700 -9.66 -4.67 16.85
C GLN A 700 -9.95 -4.48 15.36
N LEU A 701 -9.46 -5.40 14.53
CA LEU A 701 -9.71 -5.46 13.09
C LEU A 701 -10.76 -6.53 12.80
N ILE A 702 -12.02 -6.14 12.57
CA ILE A 702 -13.15 -7.07 12.54
C ILE A 702 -13.91 -7.00 11.20
N GLY A 703 -13.96 -8.10 10.45
CA GLY A 703 -14.86 -8.23 9.30
C GLY A 703 -14.60 -7.24 8.17
N ASN A 704 -13.36 -6.80 7.96
CA ASN A 704 -12.96 -5.91 6.88
C ASN A 704 -12.66 -6.72 5.59
N VAL A 705 -12.78 -6.07 4.45
CA VAL A 705 -12.40 -6.62 3.14
C VAL A 705 -11.36 -5.72 2.50
N HIS A 706 -10.18 -6.26 2.20
CA HIS A 706 -9.12 -5.57 1.48
C HIS A 706 -8.66 -6.35 0.25
N PHE A 707 -8.48 -5.65 -0.87
CA PHE A 707 -7.78 -6.19 -2.02
C PHE A 707 -7.01 -5.14 -2.83
N ASN A 708 -6.04 -5.59 -3.62
CA ASN A 708 -5.22 -4.77 -4.52
C ASN A 708 -4.39 -3.72 -3.75
N GLY A 709 -3.42 -4.22 -2.98
CA GLY A 709 -2.42 -3.42 -2.27
C GLY A 709 -0.99 -3.81 -2.70
N PRO A 710 -0.03 -2.85 -2.74
CA PRO A 710 1.33 -3.11 -3.22
C PRO A 710 2.17 -3.92 -2.24
N ARG A 711 1.89 -3.83 -0.93
CA ARG A 711 2.59 -4.47 0.21
C ARG A 711 1.60 -5.30 1.04
N ALA A 712 1.90 -5.55 2.31
CA ALA A 712 1.00 -6.18 3.25
C ALA A 712 -0.31 -5.39 3.37
N GLY A 713 -1.43 -6.11 3.60
CA GLY A 713 -2.71 -5.48 3.89
C GLY A 713 -2.77 -5.00 5.34
N ILE A 714 -2.16 -5.74 6.27
CA ILE A 714 -2.05 -5.39 7.68
C ILE A 714 -0.58 -5.42 8.08
N ASN A 715 -0.09 -4.33 8.65
CA ASN A 715 1.27 -4.23 9.15
C ASN A 715 1.31 -3.76 10.61
N PHE A 716 1.98 -4.53 11.48
CA PHE A 716 2.28 -4.18 12.86
C PHE A 716 3.78 -3.92 12.99
N ASN A 717 4.18 -2.66 13.05
CA ASN A 717 5.59 -2.28 12.96
C ASN A 717 6.39 -2.51 14.27
N ASP A 718 5.73 -2.94 15.34
CA ASP A 718 6.30 -3.26 16.65
C ASP A 718 5.36 -4.08 17.57
N GLY A 719 5.92 -4.51 18.71
CA GLY A 719 5.26 -5.28 19.76
C GLY A 719 4.59 -4.46 20.86
N PHE A 720 4.36 -3.15 20.67
CA PHE A 720 3.94 -2.27 21.75
C PHE A 720 2.63 -2.72 22.41
N GLY A 721 2.70 -3.20 23.66
CA GLY A 721 1.54 -3.49 24.50
C GLY A 721 0.69 -4.72 24.11
N GLY A 722 0.57 -5.02 22.82
CA GLY A 722 -0.17 -6.15 22.26
C GLY A 722 -1.67 -6.11 22.52
N GLY A 723 -2.30 -7.28 22.63
CA GLY A 723 -3.73 -7.43 22.89
C GLY A 723 -4.63 -7.14 21.69
N ASP A 724 -4.05 -7.03 20.50
CA ASP A 724 -4.76 -6.83 19.24
C ASP A 724 -5.60 -8.07 18.87
N VAL A 725 -6.75 -7.85 18.27
CA VAL A 725 -7.65 -8.89 17.76
C VAL A 725 -7.90 -8.67 16.28
N ILE A 726 -7.58 -9.66 15.45
CA ILE A 726 -7.81 -9.65 14.01
C ILE A 726 -8.78 -10.79 13.70
N ASP A 727 -10.06 -10.47 13.51
CA ASP A 727 -11.13 -11.46 13.44
C ASP A 727 -11.97 -11.35 12.15
N GLY A 728 -12.05 -12.43 11.39
CA GLY A 728 -13.06 -12.56 10.34
C GLY A 728 -12.84 -11.68 9.11
N ASN A 729 -11.60 -11.27 8.80
CA ASN A 729 -11.30 -10.40 7.67
C ASN A 729 -11.03 -11.20 6.38
N VAL A 730 -11.25 -10.57 5.22
CA VAL A 730 -10.81 -11.06 3.90
C VAL A 730 -9.75 -10.12 3.35
N ILE A 731 -8.52 -10.60 3.22
CA ILE A 731 -7.37 -9.79 2.80
C ILE A 731 -6.66 -10.51 1.65
N GLY A 732 -6.60 -9.91 0.46
CA GLY A 732 -6.06 -10.57 -0.72
C GLY A 732 -5.43 -9.64 -1.76
N ASN A 733 -4.74 -10.19 -2.77
CA ASN A 733 -4.03 -9.38 -3.77
C ASN A 733 -3.11 -8.33 -3.15
N CYS A 734 -2.45 -8.71 -2.05
CA CYS A 734 -1.39 -7.98 -1.38
C CYS A 734 -0.04 -8.38 -1.96
N VAL A 735 1.02 -7.62 -1.64
CA VAL A 735 2.37 -7.86 -2.16
C VAL A 735 2.36 -7.95 -3.70
N ARG A 736 1.40 -7.22 -4.30
CA ARG A 736 1.12 -7.24 -5.74
C ARG A 736 2.23 -6.58 -6.54
N GLU A 737 2.95 -5.67 -5.90
CA GLU A 737 3.96 -4.81 -6.52
C GLU A 737 5.33 -4.92 -5.85
N SER A 738 5.34 -5.19 -4.55
CA SER A 738 6.54 -5.37 -3.73
C SER A 738 6.97 -6.86 -3.63
N GLY A 739 7.88 -7.22 -2.73
CA GLY A 739 8.27 -8.62 -2.44
C GLY A 739 8.40 -8.91 -0.94
N ASP A 740 9.05 -10.00 -0.53
CA ASP A 740 9.51 -10.26 0.86
C ASP A 740 8.42 -10.50 1.94
N HIS A 741 7.19 -10.02 1.75
CA HIS A 741 6.14 -10.05 2.77
C HIS A 741 5.00 -11.02 2.45
N GLY A 742 4.05 -11.10 3.39
CA GLY A 742 2.71 -11.63 3.23
C GLY A 742 1.60 -10.57 3.28
N PRO A 743 0.32 -10.98 3.10
CA PRO A 743 -0.85 -10.15 3.38
C PRO A 743 -0.90 -9.58 4.81
N TYR A 744 -0.27 -10.27 5.76
CA TYR A 744 0.03 -9.78 7.11
C TYR A 744 1.54 -9.72 7.29
N ASN A 745 2.04 -8.67 7.96
CA ASN A 745 3.43 -8.59 8.39
C ASN A 745 3.55 -7.95 9.80
N SER A 746 4.51 -8.42 10.60
CA SER A 746 4.88 -7.83 11.89
C SER A 746 6.38 -7.84 12.16
N TRP A 747 6.84 -6.95 13.04
CA TRP A 747 8.17 -6.98 13.67
C TRP A 747 8.05 -6.68 15.15
N ASP A 748 8.93 -7.24 15.99
CA ASP A 748 9.04 -6.85 17.40
C ASP A 748 10.52 -6.66 17.84
N ARG A 749 11.39 -6.11 16.98
CA ARG A 749 12.85 -5.97 17.23
C ARG A 749 13.25 -5.25 18.51
N VAL A 750 12.40 -4.37 19.07
CA VAL A 750 12.69 -3.63 20.31
C VAL A 750 11.56 -3.79 21.33
N PRO A 751 11.87 -4.06 22.61
CA PRO A 751 10.87 -4.21 23.66
C PRO A 751 10.35 -2.87 24.19
N TYR A 752 9.05 -2.79 24.47
CA TYR A 752 8.42 -1.64 25.10
C TYR A 752 7.86 -1.98 26.48
N ILE A 753 8.09 -1.10 27.44
CA ILE A 753 7.61 -1.26 28.82
C ILE A 753 6.17 -0.75 28.90
N THR A 754 5.23 -1.65 29.16
CA THR A 754 3.81 -1.32 29.33
C THR A 754 3.25 -1.95 30.60
N THR A 755 1.99 -1.64 30.92
CA THR A 755 1.25 -2.26 32.03
C THR A 755 0.02 -3.02 31.54
N LEU A 756 -0.20 -3.11 30.22
CA LEU A 756 -1.47 -3.59 29.65
C LEU A 756 -1.75 -5.06 29.92
N ARG A 757 -0.72 -5.91 30.00
CA ARG A 757 -0.89 -7.35 30.21
C ARG A 757 -1.40 -7.71 31.61
N THR A 758 -0.75 -7.19 32.66
CA THR A 758 -0.98 -7.62 34.06
C THR A 758 -1.26 -6.47 35.03
N GLY A 759 -1.25 -5.22 34.57
CA GLY A 759 -1.23 -4.03 35.43
C GLY A 759 0.13 -3.72 36.06
N ARG A 760 1.14 -4.60 35.90
CA ARG A 760 2.52 -4.39 36.36
C ARG A 760 3.43 -4.04 35.17
N PRO A 761 4.48 -3.21 35.38
CA PRO A 761 5.45 -2.90 34.33
C PRO A 761 6.12 -4.17 33.76
N SER A 762 6.02 -4.37 32.45
CA SER A 762 6.50 -5.56 31.74
C SER A 762 6.88 -5.20 30.31
N ILE A 763 7.90 -5.87 29.76
CA ILE A 763 8.17 -5.84 28.31
C ILE A 763 7.39 -6.89 27.52
N ILE A 764 6.87 -7.91 28.21
CA ILE A 764 6.02 -8.93 27.60
C ILE A 764 4.67 -8.28 27.24
N PRO A 765 4.30 -8.22 25.95
CA PRO A 765 3.02 -7.69 25.51
C PRO A 765 1.88 -8.65 25.85
N LYS A 766 0.66 -8.14 25.86
CA LYS A 766 -0.54 -8.99 25.92
C LYS A 766 -0.63 -9.79 24.62
N GLN A 767 -0.92 -11.09 24.70
CA GLN A 767 -0.98 -11.96 23.52
C GLN A 767 -2.00 -11.42 22.49
N ARG A 768 -1.60 -11.44 21.22
CA ARG A 768 -2.44 -11.04 20.07
C ARG A 768 -3.23 -12.25 19.58
N HIS A 769 -4.46 -12.03 19.09
CA HIS A 769 -5.31 -13.11 18.57
C HIS A 769 -5.70 -12.84 17.11
N ILE A 770 -5.25 -13.70 16.20
CA ILE A 770 -5.53 -13.64 14.77
C ILE A 770 -6.41 -14.84 14.43
N THR A 771 -7.69 -14.61 14.15
CA THR A 771 -8.66 -15.71 14.03
C THR A 771 -9.65 -15.56 12.89
N ARG A 772 -10.04 -16.70 12.29
CA ARG A 772 -11.11 -16.76 11.27
C ARG A 772 -10.91 -15.84 10.05
N ASN A 773 -9.66 -15.48 9.75
CA ASN A 773 -9.36 -14.64 8.58
C ASN A 773 -9.13 -15.51 7.34
N LEU A 774 -9.48 -14.96 6.17
CA LEU A 774 -9.16 -15.53 4.87
C LEU A 774 -8.09 -14.65 4.21
N TRP A 775 -6.90 -15.20 4.06
CA TRP A 775 -5.74 -14.54 3.45
C TRP A 775 -5.46 -15.12 2.08
N LEU A 776 -5.35 -14.26 1.07
CA LEU A 776 -5.03 -14.66 -0.30
C LEU A 776 -3.68 -14.05 -0.73
N GLY A 777 -2.63 -14.86 -0.64
CA GLY A 777 -1.25 -14.55 -0.97
C GLY A 777 -0.88 -14.73 -2.44
N THR A 778 -1.43 -13.90 -3.34
CA THR A 778 -1.09 -13.90 -4.77
C THR A 778 0.19 -13.08 -5.06
N TYR A 779 0.69 -13.18 -6.30
CA TYR A 779 1.84 -12.40 -6.81
C TYR A 779 3.15 -12.73 -6.09
N SER A 780 3.81 -11.73 -5.50
CA SER A 780 5.12 -11.85 -4.85
C SER A 780 5.03 -12.16 -3.36
N THR A 781 3.91 -12.75 -2.94
CA THR A 781 3.70 -13.17 -1.56
C THR A 781 4.68 -14.29 -1.19
N GLN A 782 5.64 -13.94 -0.36
CA GLN A 782 6.60 -14.89 0.17
C GLN A 782 5.99 -15.68 1.33
N GLU A 783 5.23 -15.03 2.20
CA GLU A 783 4.69 -15.68 3.41
C GLU A 783 3.16 -15.58 3.46
N GLY A 784 2.49 -16.62 3.97
CA GLY A 784 1.06 -16.55 4.27
C GLY A 784 0.80 -15.54 5.40
N VAL A 785 1.57 -15.67 6.49
CA VAL A 785 1.68 -14.71 7.59
C VAL A 785 3.15 -14.44 7.85
N ASP A 786 3.57 -13.19 7.67
CA ASP A 786 4.95 -12.79 7.84
C ASP A 786 5.20 -12.27 9.26
N THR A 787 5.36 -13.19 10.22
CA THR A 787 5.88 -12.86 11.56
C THR A 787 7.41 -12.74 11.47
N ASP A 788 7.84 -11.57 11.01
CA ASP A 788 9.25 -11.24 10.74
C ASP A 788 10.01 -10.89 12.03
N ASP A 789 11.25 -10.41 11.93
CA ASP A 789 12.20 -10.25 13.04
C ASP A 789 11.58 -9.95 14.43
N GLY A 790 11.79 -10.89 15.35
CA GLY A 790 11.41 -10.77 16.76
C GLY A 790 9.92 -10.94 17.06
N SER A 791 9.05 -11.04 16.05
CA SER A 791 7.59 -11.13 16.22
C SER A 791 7.20 -12.24 17.19
N SER A 792 6.50 -11.88 18.26
CA SER A 792 6.22 -12.82 19.35
C SER A 792 4.85 -12.62 20.02
N TYR A 793 4.41 -13.64 20.77
CA TYR A 793 3.14 -13.65 21.51
C TYR A 793 1.90 -13.54 20.61
N LEU A 794 1.85 -14.41 19.58
CA LEU A 794 0.72 -14.48 18.65
C LEU A 794 -0.01 -15.81 18.77
N LEU A 795 -1.31 -15.77 19.04
CA LEU A 795 -2.23 -16.88 18.85
C LEU A 795 -2.93 -16.73 17.50
N GLN A 796 -2.75 -17.70 16.61
CA GLN A 796 -3.34 -17.72 15.29
C GLN A 796 -4.17 -18.98 15.12
N ASP A 797 -5.50 -18.85 15.05
CA ASP A 797 -6.39 -20.01 14.93
C ASP A 797 -7.55 -19.87 13.95
N PHE A 798 -7.99 -21.00 13.38
CA PHE A 798 -9.12 -21.04 12.45
C PHE A 798 -8.97 -20.14 11.21
N ASN A 799 -7.74 -19.79 10.81
CA ASN A 799 -7.49 -18.98 9.62
C ASN A 799 -7.33 -19.87 8.38
N VAL A 800 -7.61 -19.28 7.22
CA VAL A 800 -7.34 -19.87 5.90
C VAL A 800 -6.26 -19.05 5.22
N PHE A 801 -5.11 -19.66 4.98
CA PHE A 801 -3.98 -19.08 4.26
C PHE A 801 -3.89 -19.70 2.87
N ALA A 802 -4.37 -19.01 1.86
CA ALA A 802 -4.21 -19.43 0.48
C ALA A 802 -2.94 -18.84 -0.11
N TYR A 803 -2.09 -19.71 -0.66
CA TYR A 803 -0.82 -19.38 -1.33
C TYR A 803 0.28 -18.87 -0.38
N GLY A 804 1.40 -18.43 -0.95
CA GLY A 804 2.67 -18.15 -0.23
C GLY A 804 3.77 -19.23 -0.37
N MET A 805 5.02 -18.80 -0.23
CA MET A 805 6.16 -19.71 -0.13
C MET A 805 6.13 -20.44 1.22
N ASN A 806 6.06 -19.74 2.35
CA ASN A 806 5.95 -20.39 3.67
C ASN A 806 4.67 -19.94 4.41
N GLY A 807 4.16 -20.82 5.30
CA GLY A 807 2.97 -20.56 6.12
C GLY A 807 3.29 -19.75 7.35
N LEU A 808 3.76 -20.43 8.40
CA LEU A 808 4.45 -19.78 9.52
C LEU A 808 5.89 -19.45 9.07
N LYS A 809 6.27 -18.19 9.23
CA LYS A 809 7.66 -17.76 9.24
C LYS A 809 8.01 -17.31 10.66
N ASN A 810 9.20 -17.67 11.13
CA ASN A 810 9.72 -17.10 12.37
C ASN A 810 11.24 -16.95 12.25
N ASP A 811 11.73 -15.72 12.46
CA ASP A 811 13.12 -15.33 12.23
C ASP A 811 13.64 -14.36 13.32
N PHE A 812 14.96 -14.33 13.48
CA PHE A 812 15.72 -13.35 14.28
C PHE A 812 15.16 -13.11 15.68
N GLY A 813 15.02 -14.19 16.45
CA GLY A 813 14.60 -14.16 17.85
C GLY A 813 13.09 -14.22 18.07
N GLY A 814 12.25 -14.23 17.02
CA GLY A 814 10.80 -14.37 17.22
C GLY A 814 10.42 -15.72 17.85
N HIS A 815 9.36 -15.74 18.66
CA HIS A 815 9.01 -16.87 19.53
C HIS A 815 7.54 -16.79 20.01
N ASP A 816 7.05 -17.80 20.72
CA ASP A 816 5.66 -17.83 21.24
C ASP A 816 4.61 -17.57 20.12
N ASN A 817 4.89 -18.09 18.91
CA ASN A 817 4.00 -18.06 17.75
C ASN A 817 3.20 -19.36 17.70
N HIS A 818 1.92 -19.30 18.07
CA HIS A 818 1.04 -20.47 18.14
C HIS A 818 0.08 -20.49 16.94
N GLN A 819 0.29 -21.41 16.00
CA GLN A 819 -0.58 -21.66 14.86
C GLN A 819 -1.35 -22.96 15.05
N ILE A 820 -2.65 -22.83 15.36
CA ILE A 820 -3.51 -23.92 15.80
C ILE A 820 -4.79 -23.96 14.96
N ASN A 821 -5.25 -25.13 14.50
CA ASN A 821 -6.51 -25.25 13.74
C ASN A 821 -6.57 -24.38 12.47
N ASN A 822 -5.45 -24.07 11.83
CA ASN A 822 -5.46 -23.30 10.58
C ASN A 822 -5.49 -24.20 9.36
N MET A 823 -5.87 -23.64 8.21
CA MET A 823 -5.83 -24.30 6.92
C MET A 823 -4.91 -23.56 5.95
N TYR A 824 -3.90 -24.23 5.42
CA TYR A 824 -2.96 -23.70 4.44
C TYR A 824 -3.25 -24.32 3.08
N LEU A 825 -3.49 -23.51 2.06
CA LEU A 825 -3.90 -23.94 0.74
C LEU A 825 -2.81 -23.63 -0.28
N PHE A 826 -2.22 -24.67 -0.85
CA PHE A 826 -1.18 -24.59 -1.88
C PHE A 826 0.06 -23.79 -1.50
N ILE A 827 0.53 -23.98 -0.26
CA ILE A 827 1.75 -23.37 0.23
C ILE A 827 2.98 -24.21 -0.12
N SER A 828 4.16 -23.59 -0.26
CA SER A 828 5.39 -24.36 -0.58
C SER A 828 5.99 -25.03 0.66
N ARG A 829 5.93 -24.38 1.82
CA ARG A 829 6.34 -24.93 3.13
C ARG A 829 5.27 -24.60 4.16
N ALA A 830 4.76 -25.59 4.86
CA ALA A 830 3.71 -25.38 5.88
C ALA A 830 4.17 -24.41 6.98
N TRP A 831 5.41 -24.56 7.42
CA TRP A 831 6.07 -23.66 8.34
C TRP A 831 7.59 -23.67 8.12
N PHE A 832 8.25 -22.62 8.60
CA PHE A 832 9.69 -22.42 8.59
C PHE A 832 10.10 -21.63 9.85
N ALA A 833 10.99 -22.19 10.66
CA ALA A 833 11.54 -21.52 11.84
C ALA A 833 13.08 -21.56 11.78
N GLY A 834 13.67 -20.63 11.02
CA GLY A 834 15.11 -20.55 10.79
C GLY A 834 15.76 -21.83 10.23
N THR A 835 17.05 -21.77 9.88
CA THR A 835 17.81 -22.97 9.51
C THR A 835 18.45 -23.60 10.74
N GLY A 836 17.69 -24.40 11.48
CA GLY A 836 18.17 -25.14 12.67
C GLY A 836 18.12 -24.33 13.96
N LEU A 837 18.52 -24.96 15.09
CA LEU A 837 18.61 -24.34 16.42
C LEU A 837 19.42 -23.04 16.37
N LEU A 838 18.77 -21.92 16.09
CA LEU A 838 19.41 -20.62 16.09
C LEU A 838 19.75 -20.27 17.56
N PRO A 839 21.00 -19.87 17.87
CA PRO A 839 21.42 -19.54 19.23
C PRO A 839 20.64 -18.38 19.88
N ASP A 840 19.81 -17.68 19.10
CA ASP A 840 18.99 -16.54 19.50
C ASP A 840 17.61 -16.93 20.05
N GLY A 841 17.24 -18.21 20.07
CA GLY A 841 15.95 -18.63 20.61
C GLY A 841 14.77 -18.47 19.64
N THR A 842 15.04 -18.20 18.36
CA THR A 842 14.03 -18.26 17.30
C THR A 842 13.23 -19.57 17.38
N GLY A 843 11.90 -19.45 17.38
CA GLY A 843 10.97 -20.58 17.43
C GLY A 843 10.72 -21.15 18.83
N ASN A 844 11.31 -20.59 19.89
CA ASN A 844 11.04 -21.06 21.25
C ASN A 844 9.55 -20.94 21.59
N ASN A 845 9.01 -21.94 22.28
CA ASN A 845 7.59 -22.05 22.63
C ASN A 845 6.60 -21.92 21.48
N ASP A 846 7.03 -21.99 20.21
CA ASP A 846 6.11 -21.99 19.08
C ASP A 846 5.19 -23.23 19.12
N ALA A 847 4.05 -23.13 18.47
CA ALA A 847 3.16 -24.27 18.29
C ALA A 847 2.67 -24.34 16.85
N PHE A 848 2.75 -25.53 16.25
CA PHE A 848 2.15 -25.80 14.95
C PHE A 848 1.30 -27.07 15.05
N THR A 849 0.03 -26.93 15.46
CA THR A 849 -0.79 -28.07 15.89
C THR A 849 -2.19 -28.08 15.28
N ASN A 850 -2.70 -29.29 15.02
CA ASN A 850 -4.03 -29.51 14.43
C ASN A 850 -4.30 -28.71 13.14
N ASN A 851 -3.25 -28.43 12.35
CA ASN A 851 -3.38 -27.68 11.11
C ASN A 851 -3.65 -28.60 9.93
N ARG A 852 -4.34 -28.07 8.92
CA ARG A 852 -4.58 -28.74 7.63
C ARG A 852 -3.73 -28.08 6.55
N CYS A 853 -2.73 -28.78 6.03
CA CYS A 853 -1.79 -28.21 5.06
C CYS A 853 -1.91 -28.89 3.70
N LEU A 854 -2.62 -28.25 2.77
CA LEU A 854 -2.61 -28.62 1.35
C LEU A 854 -1.34 -28.03 0.72
N LEU A 855 -0.36 -28.88 0.46
CA LEU A 855 0.91 -28.46 -0.15
C LEU A 855 0.77 -28.40 -1.67
N LYS A 856 1.41 -27.41 -2.29
CA LYS A 856 1.54 -27.37 -3.75
C LYS A 856 2.40 -28.53 -4.27
N VAL A 857 2.38 -28.80 -5.57
CA VAL A 857 3.28 -29.79 -6.19
C VAL A 857 4.74 -29.43 -5.87
N GLY A 858 5.49 -30.37 -5.27
CA GLY A 858 6.86 -30.15 -4.82
C GLY A 858 7.02 -29.38 -3.49
N GLY A 859 5.91 -28.98 -2.87
CA GLY A 859 5.88 -28.42 -1.53
C GLY A 859 6.33 -29.43 -0.46
N ARG A 860 6.71 -28.94 0.71
CA ARG A 860 7.28 -29.74 1.79
C ARG A 860 6.60 -29.43 3.12
N TYR A 861 6.48 -30.47 3.94
CA TYR A 861 6.15 -30.35 5.35
C TYR A 861 7.41 -30.62 6.18
N GLN A 862 7.57 -29.90 7.28
CA GLN A 862 8.64 -30.11 8.24
C GLN A 862 8.02 -30.67 9.54
N SER A 863 8.63 -31.71 10.08
CA SER A 863 8.39 -32.16 11.45
C SER A 863 9.45 -31.51 12.35
N ASP A 864 9.24 -31.56 13.65
CA ASP A 864 10.23 -31.18 14.67
C ASP A 864 11.58 -31.88 14.56
N CYS A 865 11.62 -33.12 14.07
CA CYS A 865 12.86 -33.87 13.80
C CYS A 865 13.82 -34.02 14.99
N GLY A 866 13.35 -33.79 16.22
CA GLY A 866 14.19 -33.70 17.42
C GLY A 866 15.13 -32.48 17.41
N HIS A 867 14.99 -31.58 16.43
CA HIS A 867 15.76 -30.36 16.24
C HIS A 867 14.89 -29.14 16.59
N ASN A 868 14.31 -29.12 17.79
CA ASN A 868 13.38 -28.06 18.17
C ASN A 868 14.02 -26.99 19.03
N ALA A 869 13.73 -25.74 18.66
CA ALA A 869 13.72 -24.63 19.59
C ALA A 869 12.99 -25.03 20.88
N LYS A 870 13.44 -24.50 22.01
CA LYS A 870 12.99 -24.95 23.34
C LYS A 870 11.48 -24.73 23.47
N GLY A 871 10.74 -25.81 23.75
CA GLY A 871 9.30 -25.73 23.94
C GLY A 871 8.46 -25.72 22.65
N PHE A 872 9.08 -25.76 21.46
CA PHE A 872 8.32 -25.87 20.21
C PHE A 872 7.59 -27.22 20.16
N ILE A 873 6.26 -27.18 20.01
CA ILE A 873 5.38 -28.33 19.81
C ILE A 873 4.82 -28.41 18.38
N THR A 874 4.81 -29.63 17.82
CA THR A 874 4.10 -30.00 16.59
C THR A 874 3.37 -31.31 16.82
N HIS A 875 2.09 -31.37 16.44
CA HIS A 875 1.28 -32.60 16.52
C HIS A 875 -0.08 -32.41 15.82
N ASP A 876 -0.75 -33.54 15.55
CA ASP A 876 -2.12 -33.62 14.99
C ASP A 876 -2.32 -32.90 13.65
N ASN A 877 -1.25 -32.63 12.90
CA ASN A 877 -1.36 -31.95 11.60
C ASN A 877 -1.80 -32.92 10.50
N THR A 878 -2.74 -32.50 9.66
CA THR A 878 -3.16 -33.26 8.47
C THR A 878 -2.53 -32.65 7.21
N ILE A 879 -1.63 -33.38 6.57
CA ILE A 879 -0.91 -32.95 5.38
C ILE A 879 -1.55 -33.55 4.14
N TYR A 880 -1.82 -32.71 3.14
CA TYR A 880 -2.38 -33.14 1.88
C TYR A 880 -1.37 -32.89 0.76
N THR A 881 -0.99 -33.95 0.05
CA THR A 881 -0.13 -33.86 -1.13
C THR A 881 -0.81 -34.49 -2.34
N LYS A 882 -0.27 -34.27 -3.54
CA LYS A 882 -0.85 -34.82 -4.77
C LYS A 882 -0.88 -36.36 -4.79
N ASP A 883 0.10 -36.99 -4.17
CA ASP A 883 0.33 -38.44 -4.17
C ASP A 883 0.09 -39.10 -2.80
N GLY A 884 -0.26 -38.33 -1.77
CA GLY A 884 -0.49 -38.84 -0.42
C GLY A 884 0.79 -39.26 0.31
N ALA A 885 1.96 -38.75 -0.12
CA ALA A 885 3.24 -38.99 0.50
C ALA A 885 4.00 -37.68 0.76
N THR A 886 4.79 -37.66 1.83
CA THR A 886 5.75 -36.59 2.12
C THR A 886 6.92 -37.12 2.94
N LYS A 887 8.09 -36.48 2.82
CA LYS A 887 9.31 -36.87 3.50
C LYS A 887 9.73 -35.83 4.54
N VAL A 888 10.16 -36.29 5.71
CA VAL A 888 10.60 -35.48 6.85
C VAL A 888 11.93 -35.99 7.43
N CYS A 889 12.61 -35.14 8.22
CA CYS A 889 13.71 -35.52 9.11
C CYS A 889 14.86 -36.35 8.51
N GLY A 890 15.40 -35.93 7.36
CA GLY A 890 16.46 -36.70 6.67
C GLY A 890 15.94 -37.71 5.66
N GLY A 891 14.65 -37.64 5.30
CA GLY A 891 14.07 -38.41 4.19
C GLY A 891 13.12 -39.54 4.61
N HIS A 892 12.77 -39.63 5.89
CA HIS A 892 11.80 -40.59 6.40
C HIS A 892 10.39 -40.28 5.90
N ASP A 893 9.58 -41.32 5.70
CA ASP A 893 8.15 -41.15 5.46
C ASP A 893 7.44 -40.57 6.69
N LEU A 894 6.55 -39.58 6.54
CA LEU A 894 5.89 -38.94 7.69
C LEU A 894 5.14 -39.96 8.56
N ASN A 895 4.31 -40.81 7.96
CA ASN A 895 3.50 -41.76 8.71
C ASN A 895 4.35 -42.82 9.41
N GLU A 896 5.54 -43.15 8.88
CA GLU A 896 6.51 -44.03 9.54
C GLU A 896 7.26 -43.30 10.66
N TYR A 897 7.68 -42.06 10.41
CA TYR A 897 8.41 -41.24 11.37
C TYR A 897 7.59 -41.05 12.65
N VAL A 898 6.35 -40.57 12.53
CA VAL A 898 5.44 -40.32 13.66
C VAL A 898 5.22 -41.58 14.51
N ARG A 899 5.13 -42.76 13.88
CA ARG A 899 4.95 -44.03 14.59
C ARG A 899 6.16 -44.47 15.40
N HIS A 900 7.37 -44.11 14.97
CA HIS A 900 8.62 -44.63 15.56
C HIS A 900 9.37 -43.61 16.43
N SER A 901 9.25 -42.32 16.15
CA SER A 901 10.01 -41.27 16.85
C SER A 901 9.38 -40.83 18.16
N GLY A 902 8.05 -40.94 18.30
CA GLY A 902 7.29 -40.31 19.39
C GLY A 902 7.20 -38.79 19.28
N LEU A 903 7.66 -38.24 18.15
CA LEU A 903 7.66 -36.82 17.80
C LEU A 903 6.61 -36.56 16.72
N ASP A 904 6.13 -35.32 16.61
CA ASP A 904 5.02 -34.93 15.71
C ASP A 904 3.79 -35.86 15.78
N HIS A 905 3.43 -36.27 17.00
CA HIS A 905 2.42 -37.29 17.24
C HIS A 905 1.06 -36.94 16.62
N GLY A 906 0.34 -37.94 16.11
CA GLY A 906 -0.99 -37.75 15.51
C GLY A 906 -0.98 -37.11 14.11
N SER A 907 0.13 -36.52 13.67
CA SER A 907 0.25 -35.96 12.32
C SER A 907 0.20 -37.07 11.24
N SER A 908 -0.42 -36.76 10.11
CA SER A 908 -0.64 -37.72 9.01
C SER A 908 -0.54 -37.07 7.63
N VAL A 909 -0.31 -37.89 6.60
CA VAL A 909 -0.36 -37.44 5.19
C VAL A 909 -1.38 -38.24 4.38
N THR A 910 -2.14 -37.54 3.53
CA THR A 910 -3.13 -38.11 2.60
C THR A 910 -3.16 -37.35 1.26
N VAL A 911 -3.92 -37.85 0.30
CA VAL A 911 -4.08 -37.22 -1.03
C VAL A 911 -4.93 -35.95 -0.94
N TRP A 912 -4.74 -35.00 -1.86
CA TRP A 912 -5.58 -33.81 -1.96
C TRP A 912 -7.08 -34.13 -1.91
N PRO A 913 -7.88 -33.38 -1.15
CA PRO A 913 -9.33 -33.57 -1.05
C PRO A 913 -10.01 -33.09 -2.33
N GLY A 914 -11.23 -33.55 -2.61
CA GLY A 914 -12.02 -33.00 -3.71
C GLY A 914 -12.38 -31.52 -3.50
N VAL A 915 -12.63 -30.77 -4.58
CA VAL A 915 -12.94 -29.33 -4.50
C VAL A 915 -14.16 -29.01 -3.61
N GLU A 916 -15.19 -29.86 -3.60
CA GLU A 916 -16.37 -29.69 -2.74
C GLU A 916 -16.06 -29.96 -1.26
N GLU A 917 -15.19 -30.93 -0.97
CA GLU A 917 -14.72 -31.22 0.39
C GLU A 917 -13.84 -30.08 0.92
N LEU A 918 -12.97 -29.53 0.07
CA LEU A 918 -12.20 -28.32 0.36
C LEU A 918 -13.13 -27.15 0.69
N LYS A 919 -14.12 -26.89 -0.17
CA LYS A 919 -15.11 -25.82 0.02
C LYS A 919 -15.88 -25.99 1.33
N ALA A 920 -16.31 -27.20 1.65
CA ALA A 920 -16.99 -27.50 2.91
C ALA A 920 -16.06 -27.24 4.11
N SER A 921 -14.81 -27.72 4.04
CA SER A 921 -13.80 -27.57 5.10
C SER A 921 -13.47 -26.11 5.40
N VAL A 922 -13.28 -25.29 4.36
CA VAL A 922 -13.04 -23.84 4.51
C VAL A 922 -14.24 -23.14 5.15
N ASN A 923 -15.45 -23.47 4.68
CA ASN A 923 -16.66 -22.87 5.23
C ASN A 923 -16.90 -23.29 6.69
N GLU A 924 -16.64 -24.54 7.04
CA GLU A 924 -16.70 -25.03 8.42
C GLU A 924 -15.70 -24.29 9.31
N LEU A 925 -14.47 -24.09 8.83
CA LEU A 925 -13.44 -23.41 9.61
C LEU A 925 -13.79 -21.95 9.90
N LEU A 926 -14.23 -21.21 8.88
CA LEU A 926 -14.52 -19.78 8.98
C LEU A 926 -15.88 -19.48 9.63
N ASN A 927 -16.85 -20.41 9.57
CA ASN A 927 -18.24 -20.17 9.97
C ASN A 927 -18.78 -21.13 11.02
N GLY A 928 -18.02 -22.16 11.40
CA GLY A 928 -18.39 -23.11 12.44
C GLY A 928 -18.53 -22.41 13.79
N LYS A 929 -19.36 -22.97 14.67
CA LYS A 929 -19.30 -22.61 16.09
C LYS A 929 -17.96 -23.13 16.57
N ALA A 930 -16.97 -22.24 16.72
CA ALA A 930 -15.76 -22.58 17.42
C ALA A 930 -16.18 -23.15 18.78
N GLU A 931 -15.76 -24.37 19.10
CA GLU A 931 -15.61 -24.71 20.51
C GLU A 931 -14.62 -23.66 21.02
N THR A 932 -15.09 -22.78 21.91
CA THR A 932 -14.21 -21.85 22.62
C THR A 932 -13.01 -22.66 23.07
N PRO A 933 -11.77 -22.29 22.70
CA PRO A 933 -10.61 -22.92 23.26
C PRO A 933 -10.80 -22.90 24.77
N SER A 934 -10.86 -24.08 25.39
CA SER A 934 -10.80 -24.20 26.83
C SER A 934 -9.66 -23.31 27.30
N THR A 935 -9.90 -22.49 28.33
CA THR A 935 -9.00 -21.56 29.02
C THR A 935 -7.63 -22.16 29.42
N VAL A 936 -6.85 -22.55 28.42
CA VAL A 936 -5.48 -23.05 28.44
C VAL A 936 -4.88 -22.14 27.35
N PHE A 937 -4.38 -20.95 27.64
CA PHE A 937 -3.26 -20.63 28.50
C PHE A 937 -3.46 -19.19 29.01
N VAL A 938 -3.21 -18.97 30.31
CA VAL A 938 -3.07 -17.66 30.96
C VAL A 938 -1.61 -17.50 31.37
#